data_AF-A0A7V9CNF5-F1
#
_entry.id   AF-A0A7V9CNF5-F1
#
_cell.length_a   1.000
_cell.length_b   1.000
_cell.length_c   1.000
_cell.angle_alpha   90.00
_cell.angle_beta   90.00
_cell.angle_gamma   90.00
#
_symmetry.space_group_name_H-M   'P 1'
#
loop_
_entity.id
_entity.type
_entity.pdbx_description
1 polymer ?
#
loop_
_entity_poly.entity_id
_entity_poly.type
_entity_poly.pdbx_seq_one_letter_code
_entity_poly.pdbx_strand_id
1 'polypeptide(L)'
;MRVQESRRPHLPALALMALAMLTAVASSATYLDAQASTAGRQARRDAEGRPLRVLFLGHTSMHHPSMALMPILAAPLARKGIQLTHVSTPEEALRPEVLAHYEALMIYANHKTLTAAQEQALVAFVEGGKGLMALHCASAMFPEAPRYIPLVGGEFQTHGTGDFTGEIVQPEHPVMRGVKPFTTWDETYVHTRHNPTDRTVLMERVDEKGREPYTWVRIQGKGRVFYTAYGHDERTWRNPGFQQLVEQGTLWAVSDTSRQAWQRLKMPEVVYLDGFNVPNYERRDPAPKYQMPFSPADSMNFIQVPAEFELQLFAHEPDVIKPITFSFDARGRLWVIEAIDYPNLVLNGQPGADRIKILEDTNGDGRADKTTIFADRLNMATSLVFVKGGVIVSAAPHMLLLEDTNGDDKADTRTVLSTGWGISDSHAGPSNLLYGPDNYIWGTVGYAGFEGEMNGRTMQFSQGVYRFKPDGSDFDYVTGSTNNTWGLGFSETFDVFGSTANNDPSFYVAIPNRYFTGVEGLSTGGRLASGPGYQSAAQFYAAHFITPYIRQVDVHGGYTAAAGHQLYTARSFPQSWWNRIAFITEPTAHLVGQGVIEKDGAGFVTRDGYNLLAGAEEWVAPVHAQVGPDGAVWVADWYNFIAQHNPTPPGYSNGPGNAYETSMRDRHRGRIYRVVYKDAPASTAPSLSKTEPAGLVAALSSDNMLWRLHAQRLIVERGQQDVVPALVTLTRNTSVDALGLNGGALHAVWTLEGLGAVKDLGGDAGRAVVAALKHPAAGVRKAAATVVSTRTGGGQAILDANLLRDPDLHTRLAAVLAIADARPDVPPSASIAKALYAASLDPANTGDRWLSRALYVAASRHKDGVLTEYRADPDAVPVTALPFALRLGNNRPDWRTPDAAAIAANWKDIEVPGNWEAHGLPDFDGVVWFTRTIDLPSPAATTLSFGRIAQAAEIWVNGQSVPAPPRGPAPQPPTPIFSVPDDALRAGTNTITLRIQNNRGNGGFISTPDLVFAESGGIKRSLAGRGSSVSSGRPMRSPCTARPVNSPRISRMPAALQEVAPQRPAPQRRYPPCRRPTSPSRRA
;
A
#
# COMPACT_ATOMS: atom_id res chain seq x y z
N MET A 1 14.71 25.58 -63.77
CA MET A 1 13.56 25.67 -64.71
C MET A 1 12.92 24.28 -64.84
N ARG A 2 11.66 24.15 -65.29
CA ARG A 2 10.87 22.88 -65.42
C ARG A 2 11.33 22.03 -66.64
N VAL A 3 11.02 20.74 -66.91
CA VAL A 3 10.37 19.50 -66.32
C VAL A 3 10.68 18.35 -67.36
N GLN A 4 10.59 17.01 -67.22
CA GLN A 4 9.74 15.99 -66.52
C GLN A 4 10.57 14.69 -66.24
N GLU A 5 10.29 13.80 -65.27
CA GLU A 5 9.46 12.55 -65.28
C GLU A 5 9.26 11.80 -66.63
N SER A 6 8.93 10.49 -66.72
CA SER A 6 9.18 9.27 -65.92
C SER A 6 8.66 8.02 -66.70
N ARG A 7 9.03 6.79 -66.29
CA ARG A 7 8.19 5.55 -66.40
C ARG A 7 8.84 4.34 -65.69
N ARG A 8 8.00 3.47 -65.11
CA ARG A 8 8.32 2.12 -64.59
C ARG A 8 7.13 1.17 -64.86
N PRO A 9 7.33 -0.16 -64.99
CA PRO A 9 6.22 -1.13 -65.02
C PRO A 9 5.72 -1.46 -63.60
N HIS A 10 4.47 -1.95 -63.49
CA HIS A 10 3.83 -2.33 -62.22
C HIS A 10 3.84 -3.85 -62.00
N LEU A 11 4.21 -4.28 -60.78
CA LEU A 11 3.83 -5.57 -60.14
C LEU A 11 4.42 -5.62 -58.71
N PRO A 12 3.68 -5.16 -57.68
CA PRO A 12 3.49 -5.99 -56.48
C PRO A 12 2.18 -5.68 -55.72
N ALA A 13 1.06 -6.27 -56.12
CA ALA A 13 -0.22 -6.12 -55.40
C ALA A 13 -0.73 -7.46 -54.82
N LEU A 14 -0.91 -8.48 -55.66
CA LEU A 14 -1.43 -9.79 -55.23
C LEU A 14 -0.54 -10.49 -54.20
N ALA A 15 0.78 -10.30 -54.24
CA ALA A 15 1.71 -10.91 -53.30
C ALA A 15 1.51 -10.43 -51.85
N LEU A 16 1.26 -9.13 -51.64
CA LEU A 16 0.93 -8.61 -50.30
C LEU A 16 -0.46 -9.10 -49.86
N MET A 17 -1.43 -9.18 -50.78
CA MET A 17 -2.79 -9.60 -50.46
C MET A 17 -2.85 -11.08 -50.04
N ALA A 18 -2.10 -11.95 -50.72
CA ALA A 18 -1.97 -13.35 -50.35
C ALA A 18 -1.27 -13.53 -48.99
N LEU A 19 -0.20 -12.77 -48.72
CA LEU A 19 0.50 -12.81 -47.44
C LEU A 19 -0.39 -12.33 -46.28
N ALA A 20 -1.18 -11.28 -46.49
CA ALA A 20 -2.14 -10.76 -45.51
C ALA A 20 -3.32 -11.72 -45.24
N MET A 21 -3.77 -12.48 -46.26
CA MET A 21 -4.75 -13.56 -46.04
C MET A 21 -4.14 -14.74 -45.27
N LEU A 22 -2.89 -15.12 -45.57
CA LEU A 22 -2.21 -16.20 -44.83
C LEU A 22 -1.97 -15.85 -43.36
N THR A 23 -1.58 -14.61 -43.04
CA THR A 23 -1.48 -14.18 -41.63
C THR A 23 -2.85 -14.12 -40.95
N ALA A 24 -3.90 -13.60 -41.61
CA ALA A 24 -5.25 -13.58 -41.06
C ALA A 24 -5.83 -14.98 -40.80
N VAL A 25 -5.55 -15.95 -41.68
CA VAL A 25 -5.94 -17.36 -41.49
C VAL A 25 -5.13 -18.00 -40.36
N ALA A 26 -3.82 -17.73 -40.26
CA ALA A 26 -3.00 -18.24 -39.16
C ALA A 26 -3.46 -17.68 -37.79
N SER A 27 -3.74 -16.37 -37.71
CA SER A 27 -4.24 -15.72 -36.51
C SER A 27 -5.67 -16.13 -36.12
N SER A 28 -6.52 -16.52 -37.08
CA SER A 28 -7.86 -17.04 -36.76
C SER A 28 -7.83 -18.54 -36.39
N ALA A 29 -6.93 -19.33 -36.96
CA ALA A 29 -6.69 -20.71 -36.54
C ALA A 29 -6.19 -20.80 -35.09
N THR A 30 -5.16 -20.02 -34.71
CA THR A 30 -4.67 -20.00 -33.32
C THR A 30 -5.70 -19.44 -32.33
N TYR A 31 -6.54 -18.48 -32.75
CA TYR A 31 -7.66 -18.00 -31.95
C TYR A 31 -8.75 -19.08 -31.73
N LEU A 32 -9.05 -19.89 -32.75
CA LEU A 32 -9.99 -21.01 -32.64
C LEU A 32 -9.44 -22.12 -31.74
N ASP A 33 -8.17 -22.48 -31.82
CA ASP A 33 -7.53 -23.47 -30.92
C ASP A 33 -7.45 -22.94 -29.47
N ALA A 34 -7.21 -21.64 -29.28
CA ALA A 34 -7.27 -21.01 -27.96
C ALA A 34 -8.70 -21.07 -27.37
N GLN A 35 -9.73 -20.79 -28.18
CA GLN A 35 -11.13 -20.95 -27.74
C GLN A 35 -11.52 -22.41 -27.47
N ALA A 36 -11.03 -23.37 -28.28
CA ALA A 36 -11.28 -24.79 -28.06
C ALA A 36 -10.63 -25.30 -26.76
N SER A 37 -9.39 -24.90 -26.47
CA SER A 37 -8.68 -25.31 -25.26
C SER A 37 -9.25 -24.67 -23.99
N THR A 38 -9.67 -23.40 -24.04
CA THR A 38 -10.36 -22.74 -22.91
C THR A 38 -11.77 -23.30 -22.68
N ALA A 39 -12.53 -23.60 -23.73
CA ALA A 39 -13.81 -24.32 -23.62
C ALA A 39 -13.61 -25.73 -23.01
N GLY A 40 -12.58 -26.46 -23.41
CA GLY A 40 -12.22 -27.76 -22.83
C GLY A 40 -11.86 -27.67 -21.34
N ARG A 41 -11.03 -26.68 -20.94
CA ARG A 41 -10.72 -26.41 -19.53
C ARG A 41 -11.97 -26.05 -18.72
N GLN A 42 -12.86 -25.22 -19.28
CA GLN A 42 -14.10 -24.81 -18.60
C GLN A 42 -15.05 -26.00 -18.42
N ALA A 43 -15.27 -26.80 -19.47
CA ALA A 43 -16.10 -28.00 -19.39
C ALA A 43 -15.55 -29.04 -18.39
N ARG A 44 -14.22 -29.18 -18.30
CA ARG A 44 -13.58 -30.00 -17.27
C ARG A 44 -13.86 -29.49 -15.86
N ARG A 45 -13.68 -28.19 -15.58
CA ARG A 45 -14.01 -27.59 -14.27
C ARG A 45 -15.51 -27.66 -13.94
N ASP A 46 -16.38 -27.54 -14.94
CA ASP A 46 -17.82 -27.72 -14.75
C ASP A 46 -18.18 -29.17 -14.38
N ALA A 47 -17.41 -30.16 -14.83
CA ALA A 47 -17.55 -31.56 -14.44
C ALA A 47 -16.94 -31.87 -13.06
N GLU A 48 -15.77 -31.32 -12.75
CA GLU A 48 -15.08 -31.48 -11.45
C GLU A 48 -15.78 -30.72 -10.30
N GLY A 49 -16.47 -29.62 -10.62
CA GLY A 49 -17.17 -28.74 -9.68
C GLY A 49 -16.40 -27.45 -9.42
N ARG A 50 -17.11 -26.32 -9.28
CA ARG A 50 -16.48 -24.99 -9.12
C ARG A 50 -17.38 -23.98 -8.41
N PRO A 51 -16.83 -22.90 -7.82
CA PRO A 51 -17.63 -21.80 -7.28
C PRO A 51 -18.36 -21.02 -8.38
N LEU A 52 -19.46 -20.37 -8.00
CA LEU A 52 -20.09 -19.31 -8.76
C LEU A 52 -19.31 -18.01 -8.54
N ARG A 53 -19.00 -17.30 -9.62
CA ARG A 53 -18.35 -15.98 -9.54
C ARG A 53 -19.36 -14.89 -9.87
N VAL A 54 -19.55 -13.97 -8.94
CA VAL A 54 -20.49 -12.85 -9.04
C VAL A 54 -19.70 -11.54 -9.03
N LEU A 55 -19.91 -10.71 -10.05
CA LEU A 55 -19.42 -9.34 -10.05
C LEU A 55 -20.35 -8.49 -9.18
N PHE A 56 -19.81 -7.67 -8.28
CA PHE A 56 -20.57 -6.84 -7.36
C PHE A 56 -20.32 -5.37 -7.68
N LEU A 57 -21.27 -4.73 -8.38
CA LEU A 57 -21.25 -3.30 -8.68
C LEU A 57 -21.73 -2.52 -7.45
N GLY A 58 -20.76 -1.99 -6.73
CA GLY A 58 -20.92 -1.05 -5.64
C GLY A 58 -20.65 0.40 -6.06
N HIS A 59 -20.32 1.22 -5.06
CA HIS A 59 -19.95 2.63 -5.17
C HIS A 59 -19.25 3.11 -3.89
N THR A 60 -18.62 4.28 -3.95
CA THR A 60 -17.86 4.89 -2.85
C THR A 60 -18.68 5.76 -1.89
N SER A 61 -20.01 5.84 -2.06
CA SER A 61 -20.88 6.68 -1.21
C SER A 61 -21.17 6.04 0.15
N MET A 62 -21.07 6.85 1.21
CA MET A 62 -21.30 6.44 2.59
C MET A 62 -22.78 6.20 2.96
N HIS A 63 -23.75 6.61 2.13
CA HIS A 63 -25.19 6.40 2.39
C HIS A 63 -25.58 4.92 2.26
N HIS A 64 -24.93 4.20 1.34
CA HIS A 64 -25.13 2.79 1.10
C HIS A 64 -23.73 2.16 0.98
N PRO A 65 -22.99 2.00 2.10
CA PRO A 65 -21.53 1.86 2.11
C PRO A 65 -21.09 0.47 1.61
N SER A 66 -21.07 0.31 0.29
CA SER A 66 -21.03 -0.99 -0.39
C SER A 66 -19.82 -1.84 -0.01
N MET A 67 -18.63 -1.23 0.15
CA MET A 67 -17.40 -1.92 0.54
C MET A 67 -17.43 -2.40 2.01
N ALA A 68 -18.19 -1.75 2.90
CA ALA A 68 -18.32 -2.16 4.30
C ALA A 68 -19.40 -3.23 4.50
N LEU A 69 -20.44 -3.22 3.66
CA LEU A 69 -21.55 -4.18 3.72
C LEU A 69 -21.25 -5.49 2.96
N MET A 70 -20.56 -5.42 1.81
CA MET A 70 -20.26 -6.61 1.01
C MET A 70 -19.57 -7.75 1.80
N PRO A 71 -18.56 -7.52 2.66
CA PRO A 71 -17.91 -8.59 3.43
C PRO A 71 -18.86 -9.36 4.37
N ILE A 72 -19.92 -8.71 4.86
CA ILE A 72 -20.94 -9.33 5.73
C ILE A 72 -21.73 -10.40 4.96
N LEU A 73 -21.99 -10.16 3.67
CA LEU A 73 -22.67 -11.09 2.76
C LEU A 73 -21.67 -12.06 2.10
N ALA A 74 -20.46 -11.61 1.79
CA ALA A 74 -19.44 -12.40 1.10
C ALA A 74 -18.99 -13.61 1.92
N ALA A 75 -18.80 -13.49 3.24
CA ALA A 75 -18.40 -14.64 4.07
C ALA A 75 -19.39 -15.82 4.07
N PRO A 76 -20.70 -15.65 4.38
CA PRO A 76 -21.65 -16.76 4.34
C PRO A 76 -21.88 -17.30 2.92
N LEU A 77 -21.77 -16.46 1.88
CA LEU A 77 -21.85 -16.90 0.48
C LEU A 77 -20.61 -17.67 0.03
N ALA A 78 -19.40 -17.23 0.40
CA ALA A 78 -18.14 -17.90 0.08
C ALA A 78 -18.05 -19.27 0.77
N ARG A 79 -18.58 -19.40 1.99
CA ARG A 79 -18.77 -20.69 2.69
C ARG A 79 -19.71 -21.66 1.97
N LYS A 80 -20.49 -21.16 1.00
CA LYS A 80 -21.35 -21.92 0.10
C LYS A 80 -20.84 -21.93 -1.35
N GLY A 81 -19.59 -21.54 -1.61
CA GLY A 81 -19.00 -21.56 -2.95
C GLY A 81 -19.52 -20.46 -3.88
N ILE A 82 -19.96 -19.32 -3.34
CA ILE A 82 -20.41 -18.15 -4.11
C ILE A 82 -19.46 -16.99 -3.78
N GLN A 83 -18.62 -16.62 -4.74
CA GLN A 83 -17.54 -15.63 -4.62
C GLN A 83 -17.98 -14.26 -5.15
N LEU A 84 -17.77 -13.18 -4.39
CA LEU A 84 -18.17 -11.81 -4.76
C LEU A 84 -16.93 -10.96 -5.06
N THR A 85 -16.80 -10.41 -6.27
CA THR A 85 -15.72 -9.46 -6.62
C THR A 85 -16.27 -8.04 -6.69
N HIS A 86 -15.80 -7.13 -5.83
CA HIS A 86 -16.24 -5.73 -5.81
C HIS A 86 -15.66 -4.92 -6.99
N VAL A 87 -16.48 -4.03 -7.54
CA VAL A 87 -16.09 -2.90 -8.39
C VAL A 87 -16.92 -1.68 -8.02
N SER A 88 -16.32 -0.48 -8.11
CA SER A 88 -16.90 0.78 -7.62
C SER A 88 -17.63 1.60 -8.70
N THR A 89 -17.41 1.35 -9.99
CA THR A 89 -18.03 2.14 -11.08
C THR A 89 -18.67 1.29 -12.17
N PRO A 90 -19.66 1.84 -12.92
CA PRO A 90 -20.22 1.18 -14.10
C PRO A 90 -19.18 0.97 -15.22
N GLU A 91 -18.13 1.79 -15.27
CA GLU A 91 -17.05 1.68 -16.25
C GLU A 91 -16.09 0.52 -15.93
N GLU A 92 -15.82 0.25 -14.66
CA GLU A 92 -15.13 -0.98 -14.23
C GLU A 92 -15.96 -2.23 -14.54
N ALA A 93 -17.28 -2.17 -14.31
CA ALA A 93 -18.16 -3.32 -14.29
C ALA A 93 -18.73 -3.74 -15.65
N LEU A 94 -19.26 -2.78 -16.43
CA LEU A 94 -20.21 -3.04 -17.51
C LEU A 94 -19.53 -3.05 -18.88
N ARG A 95 -18.43 -3.80 -18.99
CA ARG A 95 -17.71 -4.04 -20.25
C ARG A 95 -17.79 -5.53 -20.60
N PRO A 96 -18.04 -5.92 -21.87
CA PRO A 96 -18.31 -7.32 -22.23
C PRO A 96 -17.20 -8.30 -21.82
N GLU A 97 -15.94 -7.89 -21.91
CA GLU A 97 -14.78 -8.70 -21.55
C GLU A 97 -14.67 -8.94 -20.04
N VAL A 98 -15.06 -7.96 -19.21
CA VAL A 98 -15.14 -8.16 -17.74
C VAL A 98 -16.29 -9.09 -17.40
N LEU A 99 -17.49 -8.79 -17.93
CA LEU A 99 -18.71 -9.54 -17.66
C LEU A 99 -18.60 -11.02 -18.09
N ALA A 100 -17.85 -11.33 -19.15
CA ALA A 100 -17.64 -12.70 -19.62
C ALA A 100 -17.12 -13.66 -18.53
N HIS A 101 -16.30 -13.16 -17.59
CA HIS A 101 -15.67 -13.97 -16.53
C HIS A 101 -16.59 -14.33 -15.34
N TYR A 102 -17.82 -13.82 -15.29
CA TYR A 102 -18.76 -13.98 -14.17
C TYR A 102 -20.05 -14.68 -14.56
N GLU A 103 -20.70 -15.36 -13.61
CA GLU A 103 -22.00 -16.01 -13.79
C GLU A 103 -23.19 -15.05 -13.68
N ALA A 104 -23.03 -14.00 -12.88
CA ALA A 104 -24.06 -13.00 -12.60
C ALA A 104 -23.46 -11.67 -12.13
N LEU A 105 -24.26 -10.62 -12.21
CA LEU A 105 -23.98 -9.29 -11.66
C LEU A 105 -24.89 -9.03 -10.46
N MET A 106 -24.32 -8.64 -9.32
CA MET A 106 -25.03 -8.10 -8.18
C MET A 106 -24.85 -6.58 -8.16
N ILE A 107 -25.92 -5.82 -7.91
CA ILE A 107 -25.89 -4.35 -7.89
C ILE A 107 -26.37 -3.84 -6.53
N TYR A 108 -25.54 -3.01 -5.89
CA TYR A 108 -25.87 -2.26 -4.67
C TYR A 108 -25.11 -0.93 -4.68
N ALA A 109 -25.63 0.03 -5.46
CA ALA A 109 -25.00 1.31 -5.76
C ALA A 109 -26.05 2.40 -6.01
N ASN A 110 -25.63 3.65 -6.21
CA ASN A 110 -26.53 4.79 -6.48
C ASN A 110 -26.14 5.60 -7.72
N HIS A 111 -25.41 4.98 -8.67
CA HIS A 111 -25.01 5.61 -9.93
C HIS A 111 -26.24 6.07 -10.73
N LYS A 112 -26.19 7.31 -11.25
CA LYS A 112 -27.35 7.97 -11.88
C LYS A 112 -27.33 7.99 -13.40
N THR A 113 -26.16 7.78 -14.02
CA THR A 113 -25.97 7.80 -15.47
C THR A 113 -25.34 6.50 -15.96
N LEU A 114 -25.71 6.10 -17.17
CA LEU A 114 -25.24 4.89 -17.85
C LEU A 114 -25.01 5.26 -19.31
N THR A 115 -23.88 4.84 -19.91
CA THR A 115 -23.69 5.04 -21.36
C THR A 115 -24.50 4.00 -22.14
N ALA A 116 -24.89 4.29 -23.38
CA ALA A 116 -25.59 3.32 -24.23
C ALA A 116 -24.79 2.03 -24.45
N ALA A 117 -23.45 2.09 -24.39
CA ALA A 117 -22.57 0.92 -24.45
C ALA A 117 -22.64 0.08 -23.16
N GLN A 118 -22.59 0.73 -21.99
CA GLN A 118 -22.73 0.07 -20.68
C GLN A 118 -24.14 -0.53 -20.50
N GLU A 119 -25.20 0.15 -20.95
CA GLU A 119 -26.57 -0.39 -20.96
C GLU A 119 -26.67 -1.61 -21.89
N GLN A 120 -26.16 -1.52 -23.11
CA GLN A 120 -26.17 -2.65 -24.04
C GLN A 120 -25.35 -3.84 -23.50
N ALA A 121 -24.21 -3.60 -22.86
CA ALA A 121 -23.40 -4.65 -22.24
C ALA A 121 -24.14 -5.34 -21.08
N LEU A 122 -24.75 -4.56 -20.17
CA LEU A 122 -25.57 -5.06 -19.07
C LEU A 122 -26.76 -5.90 -19.57
N VAL A 123 -27.54 -5.35 -20.50
CA VAL A 123 -28.76 -6.02 -20.96
C VAL A 123 -28.42 -7.25 -21.82
N ALA A 124 -27.38 -7.20 -22.66
CA ALA A 124 -26.94 -8.36 -23.44
C ALA A 124 -26.36 -9.48 -22.56
N PHE A 125 -25.70 -9.16 -21.45
CA PHE A 125 -25.23 -10.13 -20.46
C PHE A 125 -26.40 -10.92 -19.86
N VAL A 126 -27.47 -10.24 -19.44
CA VAL A 126 -28.68 -10.91 -18.94
C VAL A 126 -29.41 -11.65 -20.06
N GLU A 127 -29.74 -10.98 -21.17
CA GLU A 127 -30.47 -11.59 -22.30
C GLU A 127 -29.75 -12.82 -22.88
N GLY A 128 -28.41 -12.88 -22.78
CA GLY A 128 -27.57 -14.01 -23.15
C GLY A 128 -27.64 -15.24 -22.23
N GLY A 129 -28.19 -15.12 -21.02
CA GLY A 129 -28.39 -16.24 -20.08
C GLY A 129 -27.67 -16.13 -18.73
N LYS A 130 -27.18 -14.94 -18.36
CA LYS A 130 -26.52 -14.69 -17.07
C LYS A 130 -27.49 -14.09 -16.05
N GLY A 131 -27.12 -14.12 -14.77
CA GLY A 131 -27.97 -13.63 -13.68
C GLY A 131 -27.81 -12.13 -13.39
N LEU A 132 -28.87 -11.50 -12.90
CA LEU A 132 -28.84 -10.16 -12.31
C LEU A 132 -29.50 -10.19 -10.93
N MET A 133 -28.82 -9.69 -9.90
CA MET A 133 -29.34 -9.51 -8.56
C MET A 133 -29.30 -8.02 -8.20
N ALA A 134 -30.44 -7.33 -8.29
CA ALA A 134 -30.57 -5.94 -7.93
C ALA A 134 -31.02 -5.84 -6.46
N LEU A 135 -30.24 -5.19 -5.60
CA LEU A 135 -30.52 -5.08 -4.16
C LEU A 135 -30.87 -3.64 -3.78
N HIS A 136 -31.96 -3.48 -3.02
CA HIS A 136 -32.32 -2.23 -2.35
C HIS A 136 -32.35 -1.02 -3.31
N CYS A 137 -31.43 -0.07 -3.09
CA CYS A 137 -31.22 1.15 -3.88
C CYS A 137 -30.90 0.91 -5.37
N ALA A 138 -30.66 -0.32 -5.83
CA ALA A 138 -30.52 -0.66 -7.24
C ALA A 138 -31.75 -0.30 -8.10
N SER A 139 -32.96 -0.21 -7.51
CA SER A 139 -34.16 0.30 -8.20
C SER A 139 -34.21 1.83 -8.32
N ALA A 140 -33.27 2.55 -7.70
CA ALA A 140 -33.09 4.01 -7.78
C ALA A 140 -31.89 4.43 -8.66
N MET A 141 -31.32 3.48 -9.42
CA MET A 141 -30.20 3.71 -10.34
C MET A 141 -30.68 3.99 -11.77
N PHE A 142 -29.86 4.72 -12.53
CA PHE A 142 -30.02 4.94 -13.97
C PHE A 142 -31.46 5.23 -14.46
N PRO A 143 -32.22 6.19 -13.88
CA PRO A 143 -33.63 6.41 -14.23
C PRO A 143 -33.87 6.77 -15.71
N GLU A 144 -32.89 7.46 -16.32
CA GLU A 144 -32.84 7.86 -17.73
C GLU A 144 -32.44 6.73 -18.69
N ALA A 145 -31.96 5.58 -18.18
CA ALA A 145 -31.55 4.45 -19.01
C ALA A 145 -32.80 3.63 -19.40
N PRO A 146 -33.22 3.64 -20.69
CA PRO A 146 -34.56 3.23 -21.10
C PRO A 146 -34.86 1.75 -20.89
N ARG A 147 -33.84 0.89 -20.81
CA ARG A 147 -33.97 -0.57 -20.60
C ARG A 147 -33.70 -0.99 -19.15
N TYR A 148 -32.98 -0.18 -18.36
CA TYR A 148 -32.57 -0.57 -17.00
C TYR A 148 -33.75 -0.77 -16.03
N ILE A 149 -34.64 0.22 -15.89
CA ILE A 149 -35.81 0.09 -15.01
C ILE A 149 -36.75 -1.05 -15.43
N PRO A 150 -37.10 -1.23 -16.73
CA PRO A 150 -37.82 -2.41 -17.20
C PRO A 150 -37.11 -3.75 -16.93
N LEU A 151 -35.77 -3.79 -16.99
CA LEU A 151 -34.97 -4.98 -16.68
C LEU A 151 -35.14 -5.38 -15.21
N VAL A 152 -34.89 -4.45 -14.28
CA VAL A 152 -35.02 -4.66 -12.81
C VAL A 152 -36.46 -5.02 -12.43
N GLY A 153 -37.45 -4.42 -13.09
CA GLY A 153 -38.87 -4.75 -12.94
C GLY A 153 -39.71 -3.71 -12.18
N GLY A 154 -39.08 -2.66 -11.65
CA GLY A 154 -39.70 -1.56 -10.93
C GLY A 154 -38.67 -0.50 -10.54
N GLU A 155 -39.13 0.73 -10.38
CA GLU A 155 -38.34 1.90 -9.99
C GLU A 155 -38.67 2.29 -8.55
N PHE A 156 -37.68 2.73 -7.79
CA PHE A 156 -37.90 3.36 -6.48
C PHE A 156 -38.71 4.66 -6.63
N GLN A 157 -39.74 4.85 -5.81
CA GLN A 157 -40.53 6.09 -5.77
C GLN A 157 -40.32 6.87 -4.47
N THR A 158 -40.53 6.21 -3.33
CA THR A 158 -40.39 6.79 -1.98
C THR A 158 -40.03 5.69 -0.96
N HIS A 159 -39.76 6.06 0.29
CA HIS A 159 -39.61 5.12 1.38
C HIS A 159 -40.14 5.70 2.70
N GLY A 160 -40.49 4.82 3.63
CA GLY A 160 -40.45 5.12 5.07
C GLY A 160 -39.20 4.52 5.72
N THR A 161 -39.23 4.37 7.04
CA THR A 161 -38.27 3.56 7.81
C THR A 161 -38.99 2.83 8.94
N GLY A 162 -38.49 1.66 9.33
CA GLY A 162 -38.98 0.95 10.52
C GLY A 162 -38.78 -0.56 10.46
N ASP A 163 -39.04 -1.21 11.60
CA ASP A 163 -39.10 -2.66 11.69
C ASP A 163 -40.38 -3.20 11.04
N PHE A 164 -40.24 -4.17 10.13
CA PHE A 164 -41.37 -4.87 9.53
C PHE A 164 -41.00 -6.33 9.20
N THR A 165 -41.99 -7.12 8.82
CA THR A 165 -41.81 -8.51 8.34
C THR A 165 -42.53 -8.66 7.01
N GLY A 166 -41.84 -9.16 5.99
CA GLY A 166 -42.44 -9.39 4.67
C GLY A 166 -43.27 -10.67 4.65
N GLU A 167 -44.44 -10.61 4.00
CA GLU A 167 -45.31 -11.76 3.77
C GLU A 167 -44.85 -12.51 2.52
N ILE A 168 -44.50 -13.80 2.66
CA ILE A 168 -44.10 -14.64 1.53
C ILE A 168 -45.34 -15.11 0.79
N VAL A 169 -45.63 -14.50 -0.37
CA VAL A 169 -46.80 -14.77 -1.20
C VAL A 169 -46.60 -15.90 -2.22
N GLN A 170 -45.36 -16.37 -2.41
CA GLN A 170 -45.01 -17.52 -3.26
C GLN A 170 -44.07 -18.50 -2.53
N PRO A 171 -44.53 -19.21 -1.49
CA PRO A 171 -43.67 -20.07 -0.66
C PRO A 171 -43.06 -21.25 -1.43
N GLU A 172 -43.75 -21.77 -2.45
CA GLU A 172 -43.28 -22.89 -3.28
C GLU A 172 -42.25 -22.48 -4.35
N HIS A 173 -42.05 -21.18 -4.59
CA HIS A 173 -41.09 -20.72 -5.59
C HIS A 173 -39.65 -21.04 -5.12
N PRO A 174 -38.73 -21.55 -5.99
CA PRO A 174 -37.42 -22.02 -5.54
C PRO A 174 -36.59 -21.02 -4.74
N VAL A 175 -36.72 -19.71 -5.01
CA VAL A 175 -36.05 -18.62 -4.25
C VAL A 175 -36.49 -18.55 -2.79
N MET A 176 -37.73 -18.96 -2.47
CA MET A 176 -38.26 -18.93 -1.10
C MET A 176 -38.03 -20.24 -0.33
N ARG A 177 -37.35 -21.23 -0.94
CA ARG A 177 -37.12 -22.54 -0.34
C ARG A 177 -36.34 -22.44 0.97
N GLY A 178 -37.04 -22.67 2.07
CA GLY A 178 -36.50 -22.60 3.43
C GLY A 178 -36.26 -21.18 3.95
N VAL A 179 -36.53 -20.14 3.16
CA VAL A 179 -36.55 -18.75 3.62
C VAL A 179 -37.78 -18.59 4.52
N LYS A 180 -37.58 -18.19 5.77
CA LYS A 180 -38.66 -17.87 6.70
C LYS A 180 -38.90 -16.37 6.72
N PRO A 181 -40.14 -15.89 6.98
CA PRO A 181 -40.37 -14.48 7.28
C PRO A 181 -39.47 -14.03 8.44
N PHE A 182 -38.80 -12.89 8.26
CA PHE A 182 -37.88 -12.32 9.25
C PHE A 182 -38.21 -10.84 9.49
N THR A 183 -38.05 -10.40 10.73
CA THR A 183 -38.12 -8.97 11.06
C THR A 183 -36.76 -8.33 10.89
N THR A 184 -36.72 -7.14 10.28
CA THR A 184 -35.56 -6.25 10.30
C THR A 184 -36.04 -4.81 10.20
N TRP A 185 -35.23 -3.88 10.70
CA TRP A 185 -35.38 -2.47 10.38
C TRP A 185 -34.77 -2.22 8.98
N ASP A 186 -35.52 -1.55 8.10
CA ASP A 186 -35.04 -1.15 6.78
C ASP A 186 -35.69 0.17 6.35
N GLU A 187 -35.27 0.72 5.21
CA GLU A 187 -36.06 1.74 4.52
C GLU A 187 -37.22 1.05 3.80
N THR A 188 -38.46 1.35 4.21
CA THR A 188 -39.66 0.70 3.68
C THR A 188 -40.05 1.29 2.33
N TYR A 189 -39.36 0.84 1.27
CA TYR A 189 -39.53 1.29 -0.10
C TYR A 189 -40.96 1.11 -0.64
N VAL A 190 -41.34 2.01 -1.55
CA VAL A 190 -42.54 1.97 -2.41
C VAL A 190 -42.11 2.25 -3.85
N HIS A 191 -42.65 1.48 -4.80
CA HIS A 191 -42.19 1.48 -6.19
C HIS A 191 -43.16 2.09 -7.21
N THR A 192 -42.61 2.49 -8.35
CA THR A 192 -43.33 2.94 -9.55
C THR A 192 -42.75 2.28 -10.82
N ARG A 193 -43.25 2.65 -12.00
CA ARG A 193 -42.81 2.16 -13.33
C ARG A 193 -42.60 0.63 -13.40
N HIS A 194 -43.48 -0.10 -12.72
CA HIS A 194 -43.50 -1.56 -12.67
C HIS A 194 -43.59 -2.17 -14.07
N ASN A 195 -42.67 -3.10 -14.37
CA ASN A 195 -42.78 -4.00 -15.51
C ASN A 195 -43.38 -5.34 -15.04
N PRO A 196 -44.65 -5.66 -15.37
CA PRO A 196 -45.28 -6.92 -14.98
C PRO A 196 -44.89 -8.09 -15.89
N THR A 197 -44.32 -7.83 -17.09
CA THR A 197 -44.00 -8.85 -18.08
C THR A 197 -42.96 -9.82 -17.51
N ASP A 198 -43.30 -11.11 -17.53
CA ASP A 198 -42.53 -12.23 -16.97
C ASP A 198 -42.07 -12.02 -15.52
N ARG A 199 -42.84 -11.24 -14.72
CA ARG A 199 -42.54 -10.94 -13.31
C ARG A 199 -43.38 -11.78 -12.35
N THR A 200 -42.74 -12.42 -11.38
CA THR A 200 -43.39 -13.07 -10.24
C THR A 200 -43.02 -12.34 -8.95
N VAL A 201 -43.99 -11.74 -8.27
CA VAL A 201 -43.81 -11.20 -6.91
C VAL A 201 -43.75 -12.38 -5.94
N LEU A 202 -42.73 -12.41 -5.09
CA LEU A 202 -42.45 -13.51 -4.17
C LEU A 202 -42.72 -13.15 -2.71
N MET A 203 -42.53 -11.88 -2.35
CA MET A 203 -42.78 -11.35 -1.02
C MET A 203 -43.35 -9.93 -1.12
N GLU A 204 -44.30 -9.62 -0.25
CA GLU A 204 -44.94 -8.31 -0.14
C GLU A 204 -44.77 -7.72 1.26
N ARG A 205 -44.60 -6.40 1.34
CA ARG A 205 -44.66 -5.64 2.58
C ARG A 205 -46.12 -5.24 2.80
N VAL A 206 -46.66 -5.55 3.97
CA VAL A 206 -48.07 -5.28 4.31
C VAL A 206 -48.13 -4.31 5.49
N ASP A 207 -48.77 -3.16 5.32
CA ASP A 207 -48.95 -2.14 6.36
C ASP A 207 -50.30 -1.40 6.23
N GLU A 208 -50.51 -0.36 7.03
CA GLU A 208 -51.71 0.49 7.00
C GLU A 208 -51.94 1.20 5.65
N LYS A 209 -50.94 1.23 4.75
CA LYS A 209 -51.03 1.83 3.41
C LYS A 209 -51.36 0.79 2.33
N GLY A 210 -51.28 -0.50 2.64
CA GLY A 210 -51.70 -1.59 1.75
C GLY A 210 -50.66 -2.70 1.58
N ARG A 211 -50.59 -3.27 0.37
CA ARG A 211 -49.61 -4.28 -0.05
C ARG A 211 -48.65 -3.67 -1.05
N GLU A 212 -47.34 -3.84 -0.80
CA GLU A 212 -46.26 -3.33 -1.64
C GLU A 212 -45.34 -4.49 -2.05
N PRO A 213 -45.12 -4.75 -3.36
CA PRO A 213 -44.17 -5.76 -3.83
C PRO A 213 -42.76 -5.47 -3.31
N TYR A 214 -42.19 -6.39 -2.53
CA TYR A 214 -40.92 -6.16 -1.82
C TYR A 214 -39.79 -7.11 -2.22
N THR A 215 -40.12 -8.25 -2.81
CA THR A 215 -39.16 -9.14 -3.48
C THR A 215 -39.84 -9.78 -4.68
N TRP A 216 -39.18 -9.77 -5.84
CA TRP A 216 -39.70 -10.37 -7.07
C TRP A 216 -38.58 -10.96 -7.92
N VAL A 217 -38.98 -11.77 -8.89
CA VAL A 217 -38.12 -12.28 -9.96
C VAL A 217 -38.68 -11.92 -11.32
N ARG A 218 -37.82 -11.84 -12.34
CA ARG A 218 -38.18 -11.74 -13.75
C ARG A 218 -37.37 -12.69 -14.63
N ILE A 219 -37.95 -13.07 -15.77
CA ILE A 219 -37.19 -13.60 -16.92
C ILE A 219 -36.85 -12.43 -17.88
N GLN A 220 -35.67 -12.46 -18.48
CA GLN A 220 -35.28 -11.51 -19.53
C GLN A 220 -34.44 -12.23 -20.59
N GLY A 221 -34.99 -12.44 -21.78
CA GLY A 221 -34.33 -13.23 -22.82
C GLY A 221 -34.09 -14.66 -22.32
N LYS A 222 -32.82 -15.09 -22.24
CA LYS A 222 -32.43 -16.36 -21.62
C LYS A 222 -32.07 -16.24 -20.13
N GLY A 223 -31.88 -15.01 -19.64
CA GLY A 223 -31.42 -14.73 -18.27
C GLY A 223 -32.55 -14.51 -17.28
N ARG A 224 -32.13 -14.28 -16.03
CA ARG A 224 -32.99 -14.26 -14.86
C ARG A 224 -32.59 -13.11 -13.95
N VAL A 225 -33.57 -12.33 -13.53
CA VAL A 225 -33.40 -11.16 -12.66
C VAL A 225 -34.06 -11.45 -11.32
N PHE A 226 -33.33 -11.20 -10.23
CA PHE A 226 -33.85 -11.19 -8.86
C PHE A 226 -33.77 -9.76 -8.32
N TYR A 227 -34.84 -9.29 -7.69
CA TYR A 227 -34.86 -8.03 -6.94
C TYR A 227 -35.40 -8.23 -5.54
N THR A 228 -34.78 -7.57 -4.56
CA THR A 228 -35.35 -7.36 -3.23
C THR A 228 -35.11 -5.94 -2.76
N ALA A 229 -36.11 -5.32 -2.14
CA ALA A 229 -36.00 -3.97 -1.58
C ALA A 229 -35.36 -3.96 -0.18
N TYR A 230 -35.08 -5.13 0.41
CA TYR A 230 -34.27 -5.24 1.64
C TYR A 230 -32.81 -4.82 1.38
N GLY A 231 -32.21 -4.09 2.33
CA GLY A 231 -30.75 -3.98 2.39
C GLY A 231 -30.16 -2.61 2.72
N HIS A 232 -30.82 -1.70 3.44
CA HIS A 232 -30.26 -0.37 3.75
C HIS A 232 -28.92 -0.42 4.52
N ASP A 233 -28.87 -1.15 5.65
CA ASP A 233 -27.69 -1.18 6.52
C ASP A 233 -27.39 -2.56 7.13
N GLU A 234 -26.35 -2.60 7.98
CA GLU A 234 -25.82 -3.83 8.57
C GLU A 234 -26.86 -4.65 9.36
N ARG A 235 -27.96 -4.07 9.84
CA ARG A 235 -29.04 -4.79 10.53
C ARG A 235 -29.69 -5.82 9.61
N THR A 236 -30.02 -5.41 8.38
CA THR A 236 -30.53 -6.31 7.34
C THR A 236 -29.41 -7.21 6.81
N TRP A 237 -28.21 -6.67 6.53
CA TRP A 237 -27.12 -7.48 5.96
C TRP A 237 -26.59 -8.57 6.91
N ARG A 238 -26.71 -8.40 8.22
CA ARG A 238 -26.39 -9.42 9.24
C ARG A 238 -27.55 -10.39 9.52
N ASN A 239 -28.76 -10.14 8.99
CA ASN A 239 -29.91 -11.00 9.21
C ASN A 239 -29.77 -12.32 8.41
N PRO A 240 -29.78 -13.50 9.05
CA PRO A 240 -29.63 -14.77 8.35
C PRO A 240 -30.72 -15.03 7.29
N GLY A 241 -31.94 -14.51 7.50
CA GLY A 241 -33.04 -14.63 6.54
C GLY A 241 -32.80 -13.82 5.26
N PHE A 242 -32.20 -12.62 5.38
CA PHE A 242 -31.78 -11.82 4.22
C PHE A 242 -30.61 -12.48 3.49
N GLN A 243 -29.60 -12.97 4.21
CA GLN A 243 -28.46 -13.68 3.61
C GLN A 243 -28.92 -14.91 2.82
N GLN A 244 -29.83 -15.70 3.39
CA GLN A 244 -30.44 -16.86 2.73
C GLN A 244 -31.32 -16.45 1.53
N LEU A 245 -32.04 -15.32 1.61
CA LEU A 245 -32.84 -14.82 0.50
C LEU A 245 -31.96 -14.39 -0.69
N VAL A 246 -30.85 -13.68 -0.44
CA VAL A 246 -29.90 -13.27 -1.49
C VAL A 246 -29.14 -14.47 -2.07
N GLU A 247 -28.79 -15.45 -1.25
CA GLU A 247 -28.26 -16.75 -1.67
C GLU A 247 -29.22 -17.46 -2.66
N GLN A 248 -30.46 -17.71 -2.25
CA GLN A 248 -31.44 -18.44 -3.08
C GLN A 248 -31.84 -17.63 -4.33
N GLY A 249 -31.90 -16.30 -4.23
CA GLY A 249 -32.04 -15.39 -5.37
C GLY A 249 -30.89 -15.51 -6.37
N THR A 250 -29.64 -15.52 -5.89
CA THR A 250 -28.43 -15.71 -6.72
C THR A 250 -28.41 -17.09 -7.38
N LEU A 251 -28.68 -18.15 -6.61
CA LEU A 251 -28.74 -19.52 -7.11
C LEU A 251 -29.82 -19.70 -8.19
N TRP A 252 -30.97 -19.06 -8.03
CA TRP A 252 -32.03 -19.06 -9.05
C TRP A 252 -31.63 -18.24 -10.28
N ALA A 253 -30.99 -17.07 -10.10
CA ALA A 253 -30.64 -16.15 -11.19
C ALA A 253 -29.53 -16.67 -12.12
N VAL A 254 -28.57 -17.48 -11.64
CA VAL A 254 -27.54 -18.06 -12.53
C VAL A 254 -28.11 -19.09 -13.52
N SER A 255 -27.35 -19.33 -14.60
CA SER A 255 -27.68 -20.36 -15.59
C SER A 255 -27.73 -21.77 -14.96
N ASP A 256 -28.52 -22.67 -15.54
CA ASP A 256 -28.66 -24.02 -14.98
C ASP A 256 -27.37 -24.84 -15.09
N THR A 257 -26.56 -24.62 -16.13
CA THR A 257 -25.20 -25.19 -16.25
C THR A 257 -24.30 -24.74 -15.11
N SER A 258 -24.29 -23.43 -14.82
CA SER A 258 -23.52 -22.85 -13.72
C SER A 258 -23.99 -23.39 -12.36
N ARG A 259 -25.31 -23.51 -12.16
CA ARG A 259 -25.88 -24.10 -10.94
C ARG A 259 -25.50 -25.57 -10.78
N GLN A 260 -25.47 -26.36 -11.85
CA GLN A 260 -25.03 -27.76 -11.81
C GLN A 260 -23.54 -27.91 -11.51
N ALA A 261 -22.69 -27.06 -12.09
CA ALA A 261 -21.26 -27.01 -11.78
C ALA A 261 -21.00 -26.62 -10.32
N TRP A 262 -21.79 -25.69 -9.78
CA TRP A 262 -21.80 -25.33 -8.37
C TRP A 262 -22.31 -26.45 -7.45
N GLN A 263 -23.37 -27.17 -7.83
CA GLN A 263 -23.89 -28.32 -7.08
C GLN A 263 -22.91 -29.51 -7.01
N ARG A 264 -21.89 -29.56 -7.88
CA ARG A 264 -20.79 -30.54 -7.83
C ARG A 264 -19.66 -30.12 -6.87
N LEU A 265 -19.54 -28.83 -6.57
CA LEU A 265 -18.54 -28.32 -5.63
C LEU A 265 -18.87 -28.78 -4.21
N LYS A 266 -17.92 -29.47 -3.58
CA LYS A 266 -18.03 -29.89 -2.18
C LYS A 266 -17.36 -28.86 -1.28
N MET A 267 -18.15 -27.92 -0.77
CA MET A 267 -17.68 -27.02 0.29
C MET A 267 -17.52 -27.81 1.60
N PRO A 268 -16.38 -27.69 2.30
CA PRO A 268 -16.14 -28.35 3.58
C PRO A 268 -16.85 -27.60 4.72
N GLU A 269 -17.17 -28.32 5.81
CA GLU A 269 -17.87 -27.75 6.97
C GLU A 269 -16.94 -26.91 7.86
N VAL A 270 -17.37 -25.70 8.22
CA VAL A 270 -16.61 -24.80 9.11
C VAL A 270 -16.85 -25.16 10.58
N VAL A 271 -16.04 -26.08 11.10
CA VAL A 271 -16.09 -26.52 12.51
C VAL A 271 -15.41 -25.50 13.42
N TYR A 272 -16.10 -25.11 14.49
CA TYR A 272 -15.59 -24.23 15.55
C TYR A 272 -15.53 -24.94 16.90
N LEU A 273 -14.48 -24.65 17.67
CA LEU A 273 -14.31 -25.12 19.05
C LEU A 273 -14.47 -23.98 20.06
N ASP A 274 -15.15 -24.30 21.16
CA ASP A 274 -15.24 -23.49 22.38
C ASP A 274 -14.08 -23.77 23.35
N GLY A 275 -13.92 -22.92 24.38
CA GLY A 275 -12.91 -23.08 25.42
C GLY A 275 -11.53 -22.47 25.11
N PHE A 276 -11.32 -21.98 23.88
CA PHE A 276 -10.12 -21.24 23.48
C PHE A 276 -10.26 -19.74 23.77
N ASN A 277 -9.24 -19.11 24.38
CA ASN A 277 -9.21 -17.68 24.68
C ASN A 277 -8.84 -16.82 23.45
N VAL A 278 -9.59 -16.94 22.35
CA VAL A 278 -9.20 -16.33 21.06
C VAL A 278 -9.04 -14.81 21.19
N PRO A 279 -7.88 -14.24 20.76
CA PRO A 279 -7.62 -12.80 20.85
C PRO A 279 -8.73 -11.94 20.23
N ASN A 280 -9.32 -11.08 21.05
CA ASN A 280 -10.49 -10.26 20.69
C ASN A 280 -10.16 -8.76 20.81
N TYR A 281 -9.22 -8.27 20.00
CA TYR A 281 -8.77 -6.87 19.99
C TYR A 281 -9.92 -5.88 19.76
N GLU A 282 -10.83 -6.21 18.84
CA GLU A 282 -12.04 -5.45 18.50
C GLU A 282 -13.15 -5.50 19.56
N ARG A 283 -13.06 -6.40 20.55
CA ARG A 283 -14.09 -6.66 21.57
C ARG A 283 -15.45 -7.05 20.98
N ARG A 284 -15.43 -7.89 19.94
CA ARG A 284 -16.63 -8.48 19.32
C ARG A 284 -17.44 -9.26 20.36
N ASP A 285 -18.77 -9.16 20.26
CA ASP A 285 -19.75 -9.93 21.04
C ASP A 285 -20.74 -10.60 20.07
N PRO A 286 -20.86 -11.95 20.06
CA PRO A 286 -20.09 -12.92 20.83
C PRO A 286 -18.59 -12.87 20.48
N ALA A 287 -17.76 -13.29 21.44
CA ALA A 287 -16.32 -13.39 21.25
C ALA A 287 -15.95 -14.40 20.13
N PRO A 288 -14.83 -14.19 19.40
CA PRO A 288 -14.38 -15.13 18.37
C PRO A 288 -14.15 -16.54 18.93
N LYS A 289 -14.50 -17.57 18.15
CA LYS A 289 -14.21 -18.98 18.45
C LYS A 289 -12.98 -19.48 17.68
N TYR A 290 -12.46 -20.65 18.03
CA TYR A 290 -11.35 -21.28 17.32
C TYR A 290 -11.86 -22.06 16.11
N GLN A 291 -11.57 -21.62 14.89
CA GLN A 291 -11.88 -22.37 13.67
C GLN A 291 -10.89 -23.54 13.54
N MET A 292 -11.37 -24.72 13.19
CA MET A 292 -10.48 -25.82 12.81
C MET A 292 -9.76 -25.53 11.47
N PRO A 293 -8.53 -26.03 11.27
CA PRO A 293 -7.81 -25.90 10.01
C PRO A 293 -8.36 -26.87 8.96
N PHE A 294 -8.36 -26.43 7.70
CA PHE A 294 -8.73 -27.23 6.54
C PHE A 294 -7.54 -27.94 5.90
N SER A 295 -7.80 -28.98 5.10
CA SER A 295 -6.81 -29.52 4.17
C SER A 295 -6.42 -28.48 3.10
N PRO A 296 -5.29 -28.64 2.39
CA PRO A 296 -4.91 -27.70 1.33
C PRO A 296 -5.97 -27.57 0.23
N ALA A 297 -6.58 -28.68 -0.21
CA ALA A 297 -7.62 -28.68 -1.22
C ALA A 297 -8.94 -28.05 -0.72
N ASP A 298 -9.31 -28.32 0.53
CA ASP A 298 -10.50 -27.75 1.18
C ASP A 298 -10.38 -26.23 1.35
N SER A 299 -9.22 -25.77 1.82
CA SER A 299 -8.93 -24.35 2.06
C SER A 299 -8.98 -23.51 0.78
N MET A 300 -8.46 -24.05 -0.34
CA MET A 300 -8.51 -23.38 -1.66
C MET A 300 -9.92 -23.01 -2.11
N ASN A 301 -10.97 -23.74 -1.68
CA ASN A 301 -12.36 -23.39 -2.03
C ASN A 301 -12.84 -22.09 -1.38
N PHE A 302 -12.24 -21.69 -0.26
CA PHE A 302 -12.50 -20.40 0.41
C PHE A 302 -11.59 -19.27 -0.10
N ILE A 303 -10.61 -19.55 -0.96
CA ILE A 303 -9.70 -18.53 -1.50
C ILE A 303 -10.25 -18.00 -2.82
N GLN A 304 -10.38 -16.68 -2.90
CA GLN A 304 -10.78 -15.95 -4.09
C GLN A 304 -9.56 -15.26 -4.73
N VAL A 305 -9.47 -15.37 -6.05
CA VAL A 305 -8.56 -14.61 -6.93
C VAL A 305 -9.41 -13.97 -8.04
N PRO A 306 -8.95 -12.89 -8.72
CA PRO A 306 -9.75 -12.24 -9.77
C PRO A 306 -10.14 -13.21 -10.90
N ALA A 307 -11.23 -12.92 -11.59
CA ALA A 307 -11.96 -13.93 -12.35
C ALA A 307 -11.23 -14.42 -13.62
N GLU A 308 -10.29 -13.64 -14.12
CA GLU A 308 -9.35 -13.94 -15.20
C GLU A 308 -8.14 -14.80 -14.75
N PHE A 309 -8.00 -15.08 -13.44
CA PHE A 309 -6.95 -15.92 -12.86
C PHE A 309 -7.45 -17.28 -12.34
N GLU A 310 -6.49 -18.17 -12.10
CA GLU A 310 -6.57 -19.44 -11.38
C GLU A 310 -5.60 -19.44 -10.19
N LEU A 311 -6.01 -20.06 -9.08
CA LEU A 311 -5.13 -20.41 -7.97
C LEU A 311 -4.68 -21.87 -8.12
N GLN A 312 -3.38 -22.13 -8.10
CA GLN A 312 -2.79 -23.46 -8.14
C GLN A 312 -1.92 -23.67 -6.89
N LEU A 313 -1.87 -24.91 -6.39
CA LEU A 313 -1.09 -25.27 -5.21
C LEU A 313 0.19 -25.99 -5.63
N PHE A 314 1.35 -25.39 -5.36
CA PHE A 314 2.66 -25.95 -5.72
C PHE A 314 3.18 -26.91 -4.63
N ALA A 315 3.16 -26.48 -3.37
CA ALA A 315 3.63 -27.25 -2.22
C ALA A 315 2.82 -26.95 -0.95
N HIS A 316 2.75 -27.91 -0.03
CA HIS A 316 2.05 -27.78 1.25
C HIS A 316 2.71 -28.65 2.34
N GLU A 317 2.16 -28.64 3.55
CA GLU A 317 2.59 -29.55 4.62
C GLU A 317 2.47 -31.04 4.22
N PRO A 318 3.47 -31.90 4.48
CA PRO A 318 4.69 -31.67 5.29
C PRO A 318 5.92 -31.17 4.50
N ASP A 319 5.86 -31.14 3.16
CA ASP A 319 6.99 -30.78 2.29
C ASP A 319 7.44 -29.33 2.45
N VAL A 320 6.51 -28.44 2.80
CA VAL A 320 6.79 -27.09 3.30
C VAL A 320 5.95 -26.78 4.53
N ILE A 321 6.56 -26.21 5.56
CA ILE A 321 5.88 -25.72 6.77
C ILE A 321 6.32 -24.28 7.08
N LYS A 322 5.35 -23.43 7.42
CA LYS A 322 5.52 -22.04 7.87
C LYS A 322 6.52 -21.23 7.02
N PRO A 323 6.32 -21.15 5.69
CA PRO A 323 7.23 -20.47 4.76
C PRO A 323 7.21 -18.96 5.01
N ILE A 324 8.30 -18.39 5.54
CA ILE A 324 8.38 -16.94 5.82
C ILE A 324 8.75 -16.13 4.57
N THR A 325 9.50 -16.74 3.64
CA THR A 325 9.88 -16.15 2.36
C THR A 325 10.33 -17.25 1.40
N PHE A 326 10.41 -16.95 0.11
CA PHE A 326 11.10 -17.79 -0.87
C PHE A 326 11.72 -16.91 -1.96
N SER A 327 12.66 -17.50 -2.69
CA SER A 327 13.21 -16.96 -3.93
C SER A 327 13.42 -18.08 -4.95
N PHE A 328 13.87 -17.76 -6.16
CA PHE A 328 14.18 -18.77 -7.18
C PHE A 328 15.65 -18.70 -7.56
N ASP A 329 16.25 -19.86 -7.86
CA ASP A 329 17.62 -19.93 -8.37
C ASP A 329 17.67 -19.76 -9.90
N ALA A 330 18.90 -19.73 -10.44
CA ALA A 330 19.11 -19.61 -11.89
C ALA A 330 18.69 -20.86 -12.70
N ARG A 331 18.24 -21.93 -12.04
CA ARG A 331 17.56 -23.10 -12.67
C ARG A 331 16.03 -22.98 -12.60
N GLY A 332 15.49 -21.93 -11.96
CA GLY A 332 14.05 -21.71 -11.76
C GLY A 332 13.45 -22.47 -10.57
N ARG A 333 14.28 -23.10 -9.73
CA ARG A 333 13.80 -23.92 -8.59
C ARG A 333 13.48 -23.03 -7.40
N LEU A 334 12.47 -23.39 -6.61
CA LEU A 334 12.01 -22.57 -5.49
C LEU A 334 12.82 -22.87 -4.23
N TRP A 335 13.42 -21.85 -3.62
CA TRP A 335 14.16 -21.95 -2.36
C TRP A 335 13.40 -21.23 -1.26
N VAL A 336 12.99 -21.93 -0.21
CA VAL A 336 12.09 -21.45 0.86
C VAL A 336 12.74 -21.52 2.23
N ILE A 337 12.50 -20.51 3.08
CA ILE A 337 12.84 -20.55 4.51
C ILE A 337 11.62 -21.04 5.31
N GLU A 338 11.80 -22.11 6.07
CA GLU A 338 10.86 -22.54 7.10
C GLU A 338 11.23 -21.90 8.45
N ALA A 339 10.39 -20.99 8.93
CA ALA A 339 10.61 -20.29 10.20
C ALA A 339 10.01 -21.08 11.38
N ILE A 340 10.56 -22.26 11.65
CA ILE A 340 10.07 -23.20 12.67
C ILE A 340 10.11 -22.59 14.08
N ASP A 341 11.19 -21.88 14.43
CA ASP A 341 11.47 -21.33 15.76
C ASP A 341 10.61 -20.11 16.11
N TYR A 342 10.20 -19.36 15.10
CA TYR A 342 9.45 -18.11 15.20
C TYR A 342 8.13 -18.27 16.00
N PRO A 343 7.67 -17.26 16.76
CA PRO A 343 8.34 -15.99 17.05
C PRO A 343 9.22 -16.04 18.30
N ASN A 344 8.99 -16.96 19.23
CA ASN A 344 9.49 -16.82 20.61
C ASN A 344 10.73 -17.64 20.98
N LEU A 345 11.23 -18.53 20.11
CA LEU A 345 12.49 -19.22 20.36
C LEU A 345 13.67 -18.40 19.80
N VAL A 346 14.13 -17.42 20.59
CA VAL A 346 15.28 -16.56 20.28
C VAL A 346 16.54 -17.18 20.89
N LEU A 347 17.50 -17.55 20.07
CA LEU A 347 18.71 -18.29 20.49
C LEU A 347 20.01 -17.48 20.39
N ASN A 348 19.93 -16.18 20.08
CA ASN A 348 21.06 -15.25 20.06
C ASN A 348 22.27 -15.78 19.25
N GLY A 349 22.02 -16.20 18.01
CA GLY A 349 23.03 -16.73 17.08
C GLY A 349 23.39 -18.21 17.26
N GLN A 350 22.92 -18.86 18.33
CA GLN A 350 23.06 -20.32 18.48
C GLN A 350 22.15 -21.08 17.51
N PRO A 351 22.54 -22.31 17.09
CA PRO A 351 21.73 -23.14 16.20
C PRO A 351 20.32 -23.42 16.71
N GLY A 352 19.33 -23.19 15.85
CA GLY A 352 17.92 -23.53 16.07
C GLY A 352 17.39 -24.60 15.11
N ALA A 353 16.10 -24.55 14.79
CA ALA A 353 15.44 -25.48 13.87
C ALA A 353 15.03 -24.84 12.52
N ASP A 354 15.20 -23.52 12.34
CA ASP A 354 14.95 -22.88 11.05
C ASP A 354 15.87 -23.46 9.96
N ARG A 355 15.35 -23.58 8.72
CA ARG A 355 16.06 -24.23 7.61
C ARG A 355 15.64 -23.73 6.23
N ILE A 356 16.50 -23.95 5.25
CA ILE A 356 16.30 -23.65 3.82
C ILE A 356 16.06 -24.95 3.06
N LYS A 357 14.94 -25.03 2.35
CA LYS A 357 14.61 -26.12 1.43
C LYS A 357 14.62 -25.64 -0.02
N ILE A 358 15.02 -26.52 -0.93
CA ILE A 358 14.80 -26.42 -2.37
C ILE A 358 13.63 -27.33 -2.72
N LEU A 359 12.63 -26.79 -3.42
CA LEU A 359 11.45 -27.50 -3.91
C LEU A 359 11.48 -27.52 -5.44
N GLU A 360 11.31 -28.71 -6.00
CA GLU A 360 11.46 -29.01 -7.42
C GLU A 360 10.22 -29.75 -7.96
N ASP A 361 9.70 -29.26 -9.08
CA ASP A 361 8.81 -30.00 -9.97
C ASP A 361 9.71 -30.70 -11.01
N THR A 362 9.81 -32.03 -10.95
CA THR A 362 10.66 -32.82 -11.87
C THR A 362 9.86 -33.55 -12.94
N ASN A 363 8.52 -33.56 -12.84
CA ASN A 363 7.62 -34.22 -13.77
C ASN A 363 6.86 -33.27 -14.72
N GLY A 364 6.68 -32.00 -14.33
CA GLY A 364 6.04 -30.93 -15.10
C GLY A 364 4.55 -30.71 -14.85
N ASP A 365 3.95 -31.29 -13.80
CA ASP A 365 2.52 -31.11 -13.49
C ASP A 365 2.20 -29.79 -12.76
N GLY A 366 3.21 -29.02 -12.36
CA GLY A 366 3.08 -27.75 -11.67
C GLY A 366 3.13 -27.83 -10.15
N ARG A 367 3.57 -28.97 -9.59
CA ARG A 367 3.71 -29.24 -8.14
C ARG A 367 5.13 -29.64 -7.78
N ALA A 368 5.54 -29.41 -6.53
CA ALA A 368 6.78 -29.98 -6.02
C ALA A 368 6.65 -31.50 -5.82
N ASP A 369 7.55 -32.26 -6.42
CA ASP A 369 7.69 -33.73 -6.22
C ASP A 369 9.01 -34.12 -5.55
N LYS A 370 9.98 -33.19 -5.51
CA LYS A 370 11.30 -33.37 -4.87
C LYS A 370 11.60 -32.22 -3.92
N THR A 371 12.05 -32.58 -2.72
CA THR A 371 12.45 -31.66 -1.64
C THR A 371 13.89 -31.94 -1.20
N THR A 372 14.76 -30.93 -1.26
CA THR A 372 16.16 -31.00 -0.79
C THR A 372 16.37 -30.01 0.36
N ILE A 373 17.05 -30.39 1.45
CA ILE A 373 17.47 -29.43 2.49
C ILE A 373 18.84 -28.89 2.09
N PHE A 374 18.91 -27.60 1.79
CA PHE A 374 20.16 -26.92 1.45
C PHE A 374 20.97 -26.56 2.71
N ALA A 375 20.30 -26.02 3.72
CA ALA A 375 20.91 -25.65 4.99
C ALA A 375 19.91 -25.80 6.13
N ASP A 376 20.37 -26.25 7.29
CA ASP A 376 19.60 -26.34 8.53
C ASP A 376 20.26 -25.52 9.65
N ARG A 377 19.81 -25.72 10.90
CA ARG A 377 20.47 -25.18 12.10
C ARG A 377 20.54 -23.65 12.15
N LEU A 378 19.60 -22.98 11.49
CA LEU A 378 19.40 -21.53 11.57
C LEU A 378 18.48 -21.19 12.75
N ASN A 379 18.41 -19.91 13.10
CA ASN A 379 17.45 -19.37 14.06
C ASN A 379 17.14 -17.92 13.65
N MET A 380 15.90 -17.48 13.84
CA MET A 380 15.40 -16.17 13.37
C MET A 380 15.68 -15.93 11.88
N ALA A 381 15.57 -16.97 11.05
CA ALA A 381 15.79 -16.86 9.61
C ALA A 381 14.58 -16.17 8.95
N THR A 382 14.80 -15.03 8.29
CA THR A 382 13.72 -14.18 7.76
C THR A 382 13.80 -13.90 6.26
N SER A 383 14.98 -14.02 5.63
CA SER A 383 15.13 -13.78 4.19
C SER A 383 16.42 -14.38 3.62
N LEU A 384 16.42 -14.70 2.32
CA LEU A 384 17.59 -15.16 1.57
C LEU A 384 17.73 -14.44 0.23
N VAL A 385 18.96 -14.33 -0.27
CA VAL A 385 19.28 -13.80 -1.61
C VAL A 385 20.50 -14.50 -2.19
N PHE A 386 20.43 -14.90 -3.46
CA PHE A 386 21.49 -15.67 -4.11
C PHE A 386 22.73 -14.84 -4.47
N VAL A 387 23.91 -15.33 -4.07
CA VAL A 387 25.23 -14.79 -4.46
C VAL A 387 26.29 -15.89 -4.49
N LYS A 388 27.33 -15.72 -5.32
CA LYS A 388 28.59 -16.49 -5.31
C LYS A 388 28.51 -18.01 -5.54
N GLY A 389 27.32 -18.57 -5.69
CA GLY A 389 27.08 -20.02 -5.76
C GLY A 389 26.14 -20.54 -4.68
N GLY A 390 25.88 -19.74 -3.64
CA GLY A 390 24.89 -20.02 -2.60
C GLY A 390 24.01 -18.81 -2.29
N VAL A 391 23.79 -18.53 -1.00
CA VAL A 391 22.86 -17.49 -0.52
C VAL A 391 23.42 -16.69 0.65
N ILE A 392 23.14 -15.39 0.67
CA ILE A 392 23.16 -14.60 1.90
C ILE A 392 21.82 -14.79 2.61
N VAL A 393 21.85 -14.95 3.93
CA VAL A 393 20.68 -15.22 4.78
C VAL A 393 20.63 -14.25 5.94
N SER A 394 19.47 -13.61 6.11
CA SER A 394 19.13 -12.81 7.28
C SER A 394 18.70 -13.74 8.42
N ALA A 395 19.53 -13.85 9.47
CA ALA A 395 19.35 -14.77 10.60
C ALA A 395 19.84 -14.13 11.91
N ALA A 396 19.02 -13.25 12.48
CA ALA A 396 19.42 -12.33 13.56
C ALA A 396 19.99 -13.09 14.79
N PRO A 397 21.11 -12.64 15.39
CA PRO A 397 21.75 -11.33 15.24
C PRO A 397 22.76 -11.23 14.08
N HIS A 398 22.83 -12.22 13.19
CA HIS A 398 23.84 -12.31 12.13
C HIS A 398 23.25 -12.13 10.72
N MET A 399 24.06 -11.59 9.82
CA MET A 399 23.90 -11.80 8.38
C MET A 399 24.89 -12.89 7.96
N LEU A 400 24.38 -13.98 7.38
CA LEU A 400 25.17 -15.16 7.02
C LEU A 400 25.40 -15.23 5.52
N LEU A 401 26.52 -15.80 5.09
CA LEU A 401 26.75 -16.32 3.74
C LEU A 401 26.89 -17.83 3.84
N LEU A 402 26.07 -18.56 3.09
CA LEU A 402 26.06 -20.01 2.99
C LEU A 402 26.38 -20.40 1.54
N GLU A 403 27.41 -21.21 1.30
CA GLU A 403 27.89 -21.54 -0.05
C GLU A 403 27.89 -23.06 -0.28
N ASP A 404 27.36 -23.49 -1.42
CA ASP A 404 27.67 -24.81 -2.00
C ASP A 404 29.00 -24.68 -2.75
N THR A 405 29.97 -25.53 -2.42
CA THR A 405 31.30 -25.55 -3.03
C THR A 405 31.57 -26.80 -3.87
N ASN A 406 30.66 -27.79 -3.83
CA ASN A 406 30.85 -29.12 -4.41
C ASN A 406 29.80 -29.47 -5.49
N GLY A 407 28.61 -28.88 -5.43
CA GLY A 407 27.51 -29.02 -6.38
C GLY A 407 26.40 -29.99 -5.96
N ASP A 408 26.37 -30.45 -4.71
CA ASP A 408 25.35 -31.38 -4.19
C ASP A 408 24.08 -30.72 -3.62
N ASP A 409 23.89 -29.42 -3.90
CA ASP A 409 22.75 -28.60 -3.48
C ASP A 409 22.64 -28.46 -1.94
N LYS A 410 23.79 -28.39 -1.24
CA LYS A 410 23.90 -28.11 0.20
C LYS A 410 24.93 -27.03 0.53
N ALA A 411 24.81 -26.42 1.72
CA ALA A 411 25.79 -25.47 2.23
C ALA A 411 27.00 -26.18 2.87
N ASP A 412 28.15 -26.11 2.20
CA ASP A 412 29.46 -26.52 2.74
C ASP A 412 30.02 -25.48 3.73
N THR A 413 29.81 -24.18 3.45
CA THR A 413 30.36 -23.07 4.25
C THR A 413 29.26 -22.30 4.99
N ARG A 414 29.64 -21.67 6.13
CA ARG A 414 28.79 -20.75 6.89
C ARG A 414 29.62 -19.60 7.45
N THR A 415 29.66 -18.50 6.72
CA THR A 415 30.43 -17.29 7.06
C THR A 415 29.52 -16.21 7.64
N VAL A 416 29.93 -15.54 8.72
CA VAL A 416 29.21 -14.36 9.25
C VAL A 416 29.71 -13.12 8.50
N LEU A 417 28.84 -12.47 7.72
CA LEU A 417 29.15 -11.21 7.01
C LEU A 417 29.01 -9.99 7.92
N SER A 418 28.05 -9.99 8.84
CA SER A 418 27.87 -8.93 9.84
C SER A 418 27.14 -9.43 11.08
N THR A 419 27.28 -8.68 12.17
CA THR A 419 26.61 -8.92 13.45
C THR A 419 26.13 -7.61 14.07
N GLY A 420 25.18 -7.67 15.00
CA GLY A 420 24.53 -6.49 15.60
C GLY A 420 23.10 -6.25 15.15
N TRP A 421 22.50 -7.20 14.42
CA TRP A 421 21.08 -7.16 14.06
C TRP A 421 20.20 -7.46 15.28
N GLY A 422 19.14 -6.68 15.47
CA GLY A 422 18.30 -6.76 16.66
C GLY A 422 17.54 -8.08 16.81
N ILE A 423 17.55 -8.62 18.03
CA ILE A 423 16.80 -9.83 18.44
C ILE A 423 15.73 -9.55 19.50
N SER A 424 15.50 -8.28 19.84
CA SER A 424 14.54 -7.84 20.86
C SER A 424 13.08 -8.03 20.48
N ASP A 425 12.79 -8.17 19.19
CA ASP A 425 11.48 -8.48 18.65
C ASP A 425 11.64 -9.22 17.31
N SER A 426 11.05 -10.42 17.21
CA SER A 426 11.26 -11.31 16.07
C SER A 426 10.47 -10.97 14.80
N HIS A 427 9.44 -10.12 14.84
CA HIS A 427 8.83 -9.58 13.60
C HIS A 427 9.50 -8.29 13.12
N ALA A 428 10.47 -7.77 13.89
CA ALA A 428 11.08 -6.46 13.66
C ALA A 428 12.59 -6.56 13.34
N GLY A 429 13.09 -7.76 13.04
CA GLY A 429 14.47 -7.98 12.61
C GLY A 429 14.75 -7.49 11.18
N PRO A 430 15.94 -7.78 10.64
CA PRO A 430 16.21 -7.66 9.20
C PRO A 430 15.31 -8.60 8.38
N SER A 431 14.96 -8.23 7.15
CA SER A 431 14.14 -9.03 6.24
C SER A 431 14.32 -8.61 4.75
N ASN A 432 13.58 -9.28 3.85
CA ASN A 432 13.39 -8.92 2.43
C ASN A 432 14.68 -8.56 1.67
N LEU A 433 15.64 -9.49 1.66
CA LEU A 433 16.89 -9.36 0.93
C LEU A 433 16.65 -9.50 -0.59
N LEU A 434 17.08 -8.50 -1.37
CA LEU A 434 16.95 -8.48 -2.83
C LEU A 434 18.29 -8.12 -3.51
N TYR A 435 18.56 -8.72 -4.67
CA TYR A 435 19.70 -8.33 -5.51
C TYR A 435 19.28 -7.16 -6.40
N GLY A 436 19.88 -5.99 -6.19
CA GLY A 436 19.60 -4.77 -6.95
C GLY A 436 20.29 -4.74 -8.32
N PRO A 437 19.66 -4.13 -9.35
CA PRO A 437 20.34 -3.76 -10.58
C PRO A 437 21.67 -3.01 -10.40
N ASP A 438 21.89 -2.27 -9.30
CA ASP A 438 23.17 -1.63 -8.98
C ASP A 438 24.30 -2.59 -8.52
N ASN A 439 24.05 -3.90 -8.52
CA ASN A 439 24.94 -4.94 -8.02
C ASN A 439 25.22 -4.80 -6.50
N TYR A 440 24.25 -4.28 -5.74
CA TYR A 440 24.21 -4.35 -4.28
C TYR A 440 23.14 -5.36 -3.84
N ILE A 441 23.31 -5.89 -2.63
CA ILE A 441 22.24 -6.53 -1.85
C ILE A 441 21.52 -5.43 -1.09
N TRP A 442 20.21 -5.39 -1.22
CA TRP A 442 19.32 -4.48 -0.49
C TRP A 442 18.49 -5.27 0.53
N GLY A 443 18.04 -4.62 1.59
CA GLY A 443 17.16 -5.23 2.58
C GLY A 443 16.44 -4.20 3.46
N THR A 444 15.51 -4.69 4.28
CA THR A 444 14.75 -3.90 5.25
C THR A 444 15.04 -4.33 6.68
N VAL A 445 14.80 -3.45 7.64
CA VAL A 445 14.84 -3.77 9.07
C VAL A 445 13.67 -3.12 9.79
N GLY A 446 13.01 -3.90 10.65
CA GLY A 446 12.03 -3.40 11.61
C GLY A 446 12.67 -2.74 12.82
N TYR A 447 11.85 -2.29 13.78
CA TYR A 447 12.30 -1.56 14.97
C TYR A 447 13.16 -2.34 15.99
N ALA A 448 13.49 -3.63 15.77
CA ALA A 448 14.57 -4.27 16.51
C ALA A 448 15.93 -3.72 16.05
N GLY A 449 16.02 -3.29 14.79
CA GLY A 449 17.06 -2.42 14.26
C GLY A 449 18.44 -3.05 14.16
N PHE A 450 19.45 -2.19 14.24
CA PHE A 450 20.86 -2.55 14.21
C PHE A 450 21.65 -1.72 15.21
N GLU A 451 22.57 -2.36 15.93
CA GLU A 451 23.58 -1.74 16.77
C GLU A 451 24.87 -2.58 16.69
N GLY A 452 25.87 -2.06 15.98
CA GLY A 452 27.10 -2.81 15.68
C GLY A 452 28.11 -1.99 14.87
N GLU A 453 29.07 -2.68 14.27
CA GLU A 453 30.07 -2.07 13.39
C GLU A 453 29.85 -2.51 11.93
N MET A 454 29.93 -1.55 11.01
CA MET A 454 29.87 -1.74 9.55
C MET A 454 30.94 -0.85 8.91
N ASN A 455 31.71 -1.37 7.94
CA ASN A 455 32.76 -0.62 7.23
C ASN A 455 33.80 0.08 8.16
N GLY A 456 34.13 -0.48 9.32
CA GLY A 456 35.02 0.17 10.30
C GLY A 456 34.38 1.35 11.05
N ARG A 457 33.04 1.40 11.12
CA ARG A 457 32.27 2.47 11.77
C ARG A 457 31.16 1.89 12.64
N THR A 458 31.04 2.36 13.87
CA THR A 458 29.87 2.08 14.70
C THR A 458 28.63 2.70 14.04
N MET A 459 27.60 1.90 13.80
CA MET A 459 26.34 2.34 13.22
C MET A 459 25.17 1.88 14.08
N GLN A 460 24.15 2.73 14.19
CA GLN A 460 22.91 2.41 14.87
C GLN A 460 21.72 3.05 14.16
N PHE A 461 20.70 2.25 13.87
CA PHE A 461 19.45 2.68 13.24
C PHE A 461 18.28 1.80 13.71
N SER A 462 17.09 2.39 13.79
CA SER A 462 15.91 1.74 14.38
C SER A 462 15.12 0.94 13.33
N GLN A 463 14.61 1.57 12.27
CA GLN A 463 13.87 0.89 11.21
C GLN A 463 14.09 1.58 9.84
N GLY A 464 14.07 0.82 8.75
CA GLY A 464 14.22 1.40 7.40
C GLY A 464 14.76 0.44 6.34
N VAL A 465 15.38 1.03 5.31
CA VAL A 465 15.99 0.35 4.16
C VAL A 465 17.51 0.52 4.19
N TYR A 466 18.25 -0.56 3.92
CA TYR A 466 19.71 -0.57 3.81
C TYR A 466 20.18 -1.33 2.55
N ARG A 467 21.46 -1.18 2.20
CA ARG A 467 22.13 -1.99 1.17
C ARG A 467 23.62 -2.18 1.46
N PHE A 468 24.24 -3.19 0.84
CA PHE A 468 25.66 -3.55 0.97
C PHE A 468 26.11 -4.40 -0.24
N LYS A 469 27.41 -4.61 -0.45
CA LYS A 469 27.92 -5.44 -1.56
C LYS A 469 27.78 -6.95 -1.27
N PRO A 470 27.77 -7.82 -2.31
CA PRO A 470 27.72 -9.29 -2.17
C PRO A 470 28.86 -9.97 -1.36
N ASP A 471 29.76 -9.20 -0.76
CA ASP A 471 30.82 -9.64 0.15
C ASP A 471 30.71 -9.07 1.58
N GLY A 472 29.67 -8.29 1.88
CA GLY A 472 29.49 -7.60 3.16
C GLY A 472 30.00 -6.15 3.19
N SER A 473 30.75 -5.70 2.19
CA SER A 473 31.37 -4.37 2.16
C SER A 473 30.42 -3.24 1.73
N ASP A 474 30.83 -1.99 1.89
CA ASP A 474 30.14 -0.78 1.42
C ASP A 474 28.66 -0.70 1.87
N PHE A 475 28.41 -1.02 3.14
CA PHE A 475 27.11 -0.87 3.78
C PHE A 475 26.63 0.61 3.80
N ASP A 476 25.39 0.85 3.36
CA ASP A 476 24.73 2.14 3.22
C ASP A 476 23.31 2.10 3.81
N TYR A 477 23.03 2.96 4.80
CA TYR A 477 21.70 3.08 5.43
C TYR A 477 20.84 4.09 4.65
N VAL A 478 20.17 3.56 3.63
CA VAL A 478 19.51 4.31 2.55
C VAL A 478 18.44 5.26 3.06
N THR A 479 17.50 4.81 3.90
CA THR A 479 16.49 5.70 4.53
C THR A 479 15.88 5.08 5.78
N GLY A 480 15.54 5.92 6.76
CA GLY A 480 14.59 5.54 7.81
C GLY A 480 13.15 5.58 7.31
N SER A 481 12.26 4.88 8.00
CA SER A 481 10.85 4.72 7.67
C SER A 481 9.91 5.05 8.85
N THR A 482 8.61 4.91 8.65
CA THR A 482 7.56 5.26 9.62
C THR A 482 7.38 4.26 10.76
N ASN A 483 7.57 2.96 10.52
CA ASN A 483 7.36 1.88 11.50
C ASN A 483 8.07 0.57 11.07
N ASN A 484 7.80 -0.57 11.73
CA ASN A 484 8.32 -1.89 11.39
C ASN A 484 8.27 -2.15 9.87
N THR A 485 9.44 -2.16 9.23
CA THR A 485 9.58 -2.20 7.78
C THR A 485 9.92 -3.60 7.34
N TRP A 486 9.08 -4.16 6.47
CA TRP A 486 9.22 -5.54 6.03
C TRP A 486 9.30 -5.60 4.51
N GLY A 487 8.18 -5.35 3.80
CA GLY A 487 8.15 -5.44 2.34
C GLY A 487 9.13 -4.50 1.64
N LEU A 488 9.77 -5.00 0.59
CA LEU A 488 10.68 -4.29 -0.31
C LEU A 488 10.40 -4.70 -1.76
N GLY A 489 10.61 -3.80 -2.72
CA GLY A 489 10.57 -4.12 -4.13
C GLY A 489 11.19 -3.07 -5.04
N PHE A 490 11.39 -3.44 -6.30
CA PHE A 490 11.96 -2.58 -7.33
C PHE A 490 11.03 -2.51 -8.55
N SER A 491 10.99 -1.35 -9.20
CA SER A 491 10.55 -1.26 -10.60
C SER A 491 11.63 -1.78 -11.55
N GLU A 492 11.24 -2.10 -12.79
CA GLU A 492 12.18 -2.39 -13.88
C GLU A 492 13.06 -1.19 -14.27
N THR A 493 12.70 0.01 -13.82
CA THR A 493 13.50 1.25 -13.93
C THR A 493 14.34 1.53 -12.68
N PHE A 494 14.43 0.56 -11.76
CA PHE A 494 15.17 0.62 -10.50
C PHE A 494 14.77 1.82 -9.60
N ASP A 495 13.47 1.94 -9.38
CA ASP A 495 12.85 2.77 -8.34
C ASP A 495 12.55 1.88 -7.14
N VAL A 496 12.81 2.36 -5.91
CA VAL A 496 12.78 1.54 -4.69
C VAL A 496 11.52 1.81 -3.89
N PHE A 497 10.75 0.75 -3.63
CA PHE A 497 9.50 0.78 -2.88
C PHE A 497 9.52 -0.20 -1.71
N GLY A 498 8.57 -0.06 -0.78
CA GLY A 498 8.40 -0.96 0.35
C GLY A 498 7.11 -0.75 1.12
N SER A 499 6.93 -1.50 2.20
CA SER A 499 5.78 -1.41 3.11
C SER A 499 6.21 -1.41 4.58
N THR A 500 5.40 -0.80 5.45
CA THR A 500 5.52 -0.98 6.91
C THR A 500 4.24 -1.51 7.52
N ALA A 501 4.37 -2.21 8.65
CA ALA A 501 3.25 -2.46 9.54
C ALA A 501 2.63 -1.13 10.03
N ASN A 502 1.37 -1.21 10.45
CA ASN A 502 0.56 -0.14 11.03
C ASN A 502 0.42 1.09 10.11
N ASN A 503 -0.34 0.94 9.01
CA ASN A 503 -0.83 2.03 8.16
C ASN A 503 0.22 2.77 7.29
N ASP A 504 1.18 2.06 6.71
CA ASP A 504 1.97 2.57 5.57
C ASP A 504 2.19 1.44 4.52
N PRO A 505 1.12 0.98 3.85
CA PRO A 505 1.16 -0.22 3.00
C PRO A 505 1.95 -0.04 1.70
N SER A 506 2.34 1.18 1.35
CA SER A 506 3.15 1.47 0.17
C SER A 506 3.93 2.78 0.36
N PHE A 507 5.26 2.70 0.32
CA PHE A 507 6.16 3.84 0.30
C PHE A 507 7.16 3.80 -0.86
N TYR A 508 7.72 4.96 -1.18
CA TYR A 508 8.77 5.17 -2.19
C TYR A 508 9.99 5.87 -1.55
N VAL A 509 11.19 5.47 -1.96
CA VAL A 509 12.46 6.10 -1.55
C VAL A 509 12.95 7.04 -2.65
N ALA A 510 12.56 8.31 -2.55
CA ALA A 510 12.87 9.32 -3.57
C ALA A 510 14.34 9.76 -3.56
N ILE A 511 14.93 9.96 -2.37
CA ILE A 511 16.30 10.45 -2.22
C ILE A 511 16.99 9.77 -1.01
N PRO A 512 18.00 8.92 -1.22
CA PRO A 512 18.80 8.32 -0.14
C PRO A 512 19.40 9.33 0.85
N ASN A 513 19.46 8.96 2.14
CA ASN A 513 19.99 9.74 3.25
C ASN A 513 21.35 10.39 2.95
N ARG A 514 22.27 9.65 2.29
CA ARG A 514 23.63 10.09 1.98
C ARG A 514 23.70 11.42 1.24
N TYR A 515 22.70 11.74 0.40
CA TYR A 515 22.61 13.02 -0.31
C TYR A 515 22.43 14.22 0.63
N PHE A 516 21.72 14.03 1.76
CA PHE A 516 21.41 15.08 2.73
C PHE A 516 22.50 15.30 3.78
N THR A 517 23.45 14.38 3.93
CA THR A 517 24.53 14.47 4.92
C THR A 517 25.37 15.73 4.70
N GLY A 518 25.36 16.64 5.69
CA GLY A 518 26.10 17.91 5.62
C GLY A 518 25.46 18.98 4.72
N VAL A 519 24.19 18.85 4.34
CA VAL A 519 23.44 19.90 3.63
C VAL A 519 22.81 20.86 4.63
N GLU A 520 23.00 22.16 4.44
CA GLU A 520 22.50 23.20 5.36
C GLU A 520 20.98 23.13 5.51
N GLY A 521 20.46 23.30 6.74
CA GLY A 521 19.02 23.28 7.01
C GLY A 521 18.31 21.91 6.89
N LEU A 522 18.96 20.87 6.38
CA LEU A 522 18.42 19.52 6.26
C LEU A 522 19.09 18.56 7.25
N SER A 523 18.30 17.68 7.86
CA SER A 523 18.77 16.62 8.76
C SER A 523 18.26 15.27 8.27
N THR A 524 19.09 14.24 8.42
CA THR A 524 18.71 12.83 8.23
C THR A 524 17.89 12.26 9.39
N GLY A 525 17.68 13.04 10.46
CA GLY A 525 16.92 12.63 11.64
C GLY A 525 17.74 11.85 12.67
N GLY A 526 17.29 11.88 13.93
CA GLY A 526 17.74 10.96 14.97
C GLY A 526 16.83 9.73 15.06
N ARG A 527 17.34 8.64 15.65
CA ARG A 527 16.79 7.28 15.93
C ARG A 527 15.36 6.88 15.51
N LEU A 528 14.34 7.75 15.52
CA LEU A 528 12.91 7.43 15.34
C LEU A 528 12.22 8.18 14.17
N ALA A 529 12.95 8.95 13.36
CA ALA A 529 12.37 9.71 12.26
C ALA A 529 12.41 8.96 10.91
N SER A 530 11.32 9.03 10.16
CA SER A 530 11.33 8.68 8.74
C SER A 530 12.27 9.61 7.96
N GLY A 531 13.02 9.05 7.01
CA GLY A 531 14.12 9.75 6.37
C GLY A 531 13.67 10.92 5.49
N PRO A 532 14.53 11.93 5.28
CA PRO A 532 14.23 13.12 4.47
C PRO A 532 13.77 12.84 3.03
N GLY A 533 14.12 11.69 2.43
CA GLY A 533 13.68 11.26 1.10
C GLY A 533 12.55 10.23 1.09
N TYR A 534 11.92 9.96 2.23
CA TYR A 534 10.81 9.01 2.36
C TYR A 534 9.49 9.60 1.86
N GLN A 535 8.74 8.82 1.06
CA GLN A 535 7.37 9.12 0.65
C GLN A 535 6.45 7.95 1.03
N SER A 536 5.53 8.15 1.99
CA SER A 536 4.31 7.34 2.00
C SER A 536 3.56 7.63 0.70
N ALA A 537 3.33 6.59 -0.11
CA ALA A 537 2.78 6.69 -1.46
C ALA A 537 1.30 6.27 -1.51
N ALA A 538 0.87 5.39 -0.60
CA ALA A 538 -0.51 4.92 -0.49
C ALA A 538 -1.54 6.07 -0.43
N GLN A 539 -2.50 6.05 -1.36
CA GLN A 539 -3.63 6.98 -1.43
C GLN A 539 -4.93 6.35 -0.92
N PHE A 540 -4.83 5.26 -0.16
CA PHE A 540 -5.94 4.46 0.34
C PHE A 540 -5.64 3.99 1.77
N TYR A 541 -6.70 3.73 2.53
CA TYR A 541 -6.64 3.17 3.88
C TYR A 541 -7.03 1.69 3.91
N ALA A 542 -8.05 1.31 3.12
CA ALA A 542 -8.79 0.07 3.29
C ALA A 542 -8.00 -1.18 2.91
N ALA A 543 -8.15 -2.23 3.71
CA ALA A 543 -7.78 -3.60 3.35
C ALA A 543 -9.06 -4.39 3.06
N HIS A 544 -9.16 -5.01 1.89
CA HIS A 544 -10.44 -5.51 1.34
C HIS A 544 -10.74 -6.96 1.71
N PHE A 545 -10.79 -7.27 3.00
CA PHE A 545 -11.14 -8.61 3.47
C PHE A 545 -12.53 -9.05 2.97
N ILE A 546 -12.62 -10.26 2.41
CA ILE A 546 -13.90 -10.86 1.99
C ILE A 546 -14.67 -11.53 3.14
N THR A 547 -14.21 -11.32 4.39
CA THR A 547 -14.73 -11.99 5.57
C THR A 547 -14.60 -11.13 6.83
N PRO A 548 -15.62 -11.08 7.73
CA PRO A 548 -15.51 -10.34 8.99
C PRO A 548 -14.71 -11.08 10.06
N TYR A 549 -14.23 -12.30 9.78
CA TYR A 549 -13.57 -13.17 10.76
C TYR A 549 -12.05 -12.93 10.91
N ILE A 550 -11.55 -11.80 10.37
CA ILE A 550 -10.17 -11.32 10.50
C ILE A 550 -9.75 -11.06 11.96
N ARG A 551 -8.45 -10.85 12.20
CA ARG A 551 -7.88 -10.56 13.53
C ARG A 551 -6.85 -9.43 13.46
N GLN A 552 -7.33 -8.21 13.27
CA GLN A 552 -6.47 -7.01 13.28
C GLN A 552 -6.18 -6.54 14.71
N VAL A 553 -5.14 -5.72 14.87
CA VAL A 553 -4.57 -5.40 16.19
C VAL A 553 -4.76 -3.93 16.56
N ASP A 554 -4.54 -3.02 15.61
CA ASP A 554 -4.67 -1.58 15.81
C ASP A 554 -5.26 -0.84 14.58
N VAL A 555 -4.84 -1.19 13.36
CA VAL A 555 -5.36 -0.61 12.10
C VAL A 555 -6.57 -1.39 11.60
N HIS A 556 -7.65 -1.37 12.38
CA HIS A 556 -8.92 -2.01 12.03
C HIS A 556 -9.52 -1.42 10.75
N GLY A 557 -9.77 -2.26 9.75
CA GLY A 557 -10.27 -1.86 8.43
C GLY A 557 -9.18 -1.48 7.42
N GLY A 558 -7.92 -1.39 7.84
CA GLY A 558 -6.79 -1.04 6.98
C GLY A 558 -5.63 -2.04 7.11
N TYR A 559 -4.41 -1.64 6.76
CA TYR A 559 -3.24 -2.53 6.83
C TYR A 559 -2.57 -2.44 8.21
N THR A 560 -2.69 -3.52 8.99
CA THR A 560 -2.00 -3.72 10.28
C THR A 560 -0.60 -4.29 10.06
N ALA A 561 -0.42 -5.23 9.14
CA ALA A 561 0.82 -5.96 8.91
C ALA A 561 1.11 -6.11 7.40
N ALA A 562 1.26 -4.99 6.68
CA ALA A 562 1.67 -4.97 5.27
C ALA A 562 3.11 -5.54 5.12
N ALA A 563 3.21 -6.83 4.79
CA ALA A 563 4.42 -7.64 4.85
C ALA A 563 5.03 -7.93 3.46
N GLY A 564 4.69 -7.16 2.43
CA GLY A 564 5.15 -7.39 1.07
C GLY A 564 5.04 -6.14 0.21
N HIS A 565 5.95 -6.00 -0.76
CA HIS A 565 5.91 -4.92 -1.75
C HIS A 565 6.68 -5.23 -3.05
N GLN A 566 6.68 -6.48 -3.53
CA GLN A 566 7.28 -6.77 -4.84
C GLN A 566 6.33 -6.38 -5.99
N LEU A 567 6.88 -5.94 -7.11
CA LEU A 567 6.13 -5.49 -8.29
C LEU A 567 6.02 -6.59 -9.36
N TYR A 568 4.95 -6.54 -10.16
CA TYR A 568 4.81 -7.38 -11.35
C TYR A 568 5.78 -6.94 -12.46
N THR A 569 6.79 -7.77 -12.73
CA THR A 569 7.95 -7.46 -13.59
C THR A 569 8.19 -8.52 -14.69
N ALA A 570 7.12 -9.15 -15.15
CA ALA A 570 7.09 -10.08 -16.30
C ALA A 570 6.06 -9.63 -17.35
N ARG A 571 5.91 -10.37 -18.46
CA ARG A 571 4.90 -10.12 -19.52
C ARG A 571 3.80 -11.20 -19.61
N SER A 572 3.75 -12.16 -18.68
CA SER A 572 2.78 -13.28 -18.71
C SER A 572 1.34 -12.89 -18.34
N PHE A 573 1.14 -11.78 -17.63
CA PHE A 573 -0.16 -11.17 -17.32
C PHE A 573 -0.49 -10.03 -18.31
N PRO A 574 -1.73 -9.49 -18.36
CA PRO A 574 -2.06 -8.35 -19.22
C PRO A 574 -1.21 -7.09 -18.97
N GLN A 575 -1.05 -6.23 -19.99
CA GLN A 575 -0.20 -5.03 -19.95
C GLN A 575 -0.51 -4.06 -18.78
N SER A 576 -1.75 -4.03 -18.30
CA SER A 576 -2.17 -3.23 -17.13
C SER A 576 -1.39 -3.57 -15.84
N TRP A 577 -0.78 -4.75 -15.76
CA TRP A 577 0.00 -5.19 -14.61
C TRP A 577 1.48 -4.75 -14.67
N TRP A 578 2.03 -4.63 -15.87
CA TRP A 578 3.47 -4.54 -16.14
C TRP A 578 4.10 -3.33 -15.45
N ASN A 579 5.12 -3.58 -14.61
CA ASN A 579 5.86 -2.57 -13.85
C ASN A 579 4.97 -1.59 -13.04
N ARG A 580 3.74 -2.01 -12.70
CA ARG A 580 2.68 -1.14 -12.14
C ARG A 580 1.98 -1.70 -10.91
N ILE A 581 1.80 -3.00 -10.80
CA ILE A 581 1.09 -3.62 -9.66
C ILE A 581 2.10 -4.13 -8.63
N ALA A 582 2.01 -3.64 -7.39
CA ALA A 582 2.74 -4.13 -6.23
C ALA A 582 1.88 -5.09 -5.37
N PHE A 583 2.48 -6.15 -4.83
CA PHE A 583 1.80 -7.15 -3.99
C PHE A 583 1.99 -6.84 -2.51
N ILE A 584 0.89 -6.54 -1.81
CA ILE A 584 0.89 -6.11 -0.41
C ILE A 584 0.24 -7.23 0.41
N THR A 585 1.06 -8.11 1.00
CA THR A 585 0.59 -9.21 1.84
C THR A 585 0.09 -8.68 3.20
N GLU A 586 -1.06 -9.16 3.66
CA GLU A 586 -1.68 -8.77 4.92
C GLU A 586 -2.23 -10.04 5.63
N PRO A 587 -1.39 -10.74 6.42
CA PRO A 587 -1.77 -11.99 7.05
C PRO A 587 -2.80 -11.83 8.17
N THR A 588 -3.03 -10.61 8.69
CA THR A 588 -4.05 -10.37 9.73
C THR A 588 -5.46 -10.18 9.17
N ALA A 589 -5.58 -9.93 7.86
CA ALA A 589 -6.83 -9.82 7.11
C ALA A 589 -6.98 -10.86 5.97
N HIS A 590 -6.14 -11.90 5.98
CA HIS A 590 -6.22 -13.07 5.10
C HIS A 590 -6.08 -12.77 3.59
N LEU A 591 -5.30 -11.75 3.21
CA LEU A 591 -5.26 -11.26 1.82
C LEU A 591 -3.88 -10.85 1.28
N VAL A 592 -3.78 -10.81 -0.04
CA VAL A 592 -2.74 -10.12 -0.81
C VAL A 592 -3.41 -8.99 -1.58
N GLY A 593 -3.21 -7.76 -1.14
CA GLY A 593 -3.69 -6.55 -1.81
C GLY A 593 -2.84 -6.17 -3.02
N GLN A 594 -3.42 -5.39 -3.92
CA GLN A 594 -2.75 -4.80 -5.07
C GLN A 594 -2.55 -3.29 -4.84
N GLY A 595 -1.32 -2.82 -4.93
CA GLY A 595 -0.99 -1.40 -4.99
C GLY A 595 -0.73 -0.97 -6.44
N VAL A 596 -1.56 -0.10 -6.99
CA VAL A 596 -1.40 0.41 -8.36
C VAL A 596 -0.47 1.62 -8.36
N ILE A 597 0.78 1.44 -8.77
CA ILE A 597 1.83 2.46 -8.79
C ILE A 597 1.59 3.45 -9.93
N GLU A 598 1.59 4.75 -9.62
CA GLU A 598 1.46 5.84 -10.59
C GLU A 598 2.55 6.89 -10.36
N LYS A 599 3.08 7.47 -11.45
CA LYS A 599 4.03 8.59 -11.38
C LYS A 599 3.31 9.85 -10.89
N ASP A 600 3.92 10.53 -9.92
CA ASP A 600 3.44 11.81 -9.37
C ASP A 600 4.62 12.78 -9.33
N GLY A 601 4.77 13.60 -10.38
CA GLY A 601 5.99 14.37 -10.61
C GLY A 601 7.22 13.44 -10.79
N ALA A 602 8.31 13.75 -10.10
CA ALA A 602 9.45 12.85 -9.90
C ALA A 602 9.27 11.88 -8.71
N GLY A 603 8.11 11.86 -8.08
CA GLY A 603 7.69 10.91 -7.05
C GLY A 603 6.74 9.84 -7.57
N PHE A 604 6.09 9.14 -6.65
CA PHE A 604 5.06 8.15 -6.95
C PHE A 604 3.92 8.20 -5.94
N VAL A 605 2.72 7.87 -6.40
CA VAL A 605 1.57 7.53 -5.57
C VAL A 605 1.15 6.08 -5.82
N THR A 606 0.39 5.49 -4.90
CA THR A 606 -0.18 4.16 -5.05
C THR A 606 -1.68 4.22 -4.86
N ARG A 607 -2.44 3.88 -5.90
CA ARG A 607 -3.90 3.69 -5.81
C ARG A 607 -4.23 2.30 -5.30
N ASP A 608 -5.45 2.18 -4.83
CA ASP A 608 -6.09 0.92 -4.48
C ASP A 608 -6.30 0.06 -5.74
N GLY A 609 -5.88 -1.20 -5.72
CA GLY A 609 -6.11 -2.18 -6.77
C GLY A 609 -6.96 -3.38 -6.33
N TYR A 610 -7.63 -3.29 -5.18
CA TYR A 610 -8.33 -4.40 -4.56
C TYR A 610 -7.40 -5.61 -4.25
N ASN A 611 -7.92 -6.84 -4.20
CA ASN A 611 -7.14 -8.04 -3.89
C ASN A 611 -6.61 -8.76 -5.14
N LEU A 612 -5.42 -9.35 -5.03
CA LEU A 612 -4.94 -10.43 -5.90
C LEU A 612 -5.38 -11.81 -5.36
N LEU A 613 -5.45 -11.93 -4.02
CA LEU A 613 -5.85 -13.15 -3.31
C LEU A 613 -6.53 -12.74 -2.01
N ALA A 614 -7.66 -13.37 -1.65
CA ALA A 614 -8.27 -13.21 -0.33
C ALA A 614 -8.95 -14.50 0.14
N GLY A 615 -8.76 -14.86 1.42
CA GLY A 615 -9.42 -16.01 2.06
C GLY A 615 -10.70 -15.61 2.78
N ALA A 616 -11.74 -16.46 2.70
CA ALA A 616 -12.98 -16.33 3.47
C ALA A 616 -12.95 -17.09 4.82
N GLU A 617 -11.87 -17.83 5.08
CA GLU A 617 -11.63 -18.67 6.26
C GLU A 617 -10.42 -18.18 7.07
N GLU A 618 -10.35 -18.57 8.34
CA GLU A 618 -9.58 -17.87 9.37
C GLU A 618 -8.08 -18.25 9.49
N TRP A 619 -7.59 -19.16 8.65
CA TRP A 619 -6.19 -19.62 8.70
C TRP A 619 -5.30 -19.09 7.57
N VAL A 620 -5.87 -18.60 6.47
CA VAL A 620 -5.10 -18.11 5.32
C VAL A 620 -4.28 -16.89 5.73
N ALA A 621 -2.95 -17.01 5.73
CA ALA A 621 -2.01 -16.03 6.29
C ALA A 621 -0.84 -15.79 5.31
N PRO A 622 -1.09 -15.13 4.17
CA PRO A 622 -0.04 -14.81 3.20
C PRO A 622 0.97 -13.82 3.77
N VAL A 623 2.26 -14.15 3.68
CA VAL A 623 3.36 -13.33 4.24
C VAL A 623 4.34 -12.83 3.18
N HIS A 624 4.55 -13.55 2.07
CA HIS A 624 5.44 -13.15 0.98
C HIS A 624 4.78 -13.40 -0.38
N ALA A 625 4.94 -12.49 -1.33
CA ALA A 625 4.43 -12.64 -2.70
C ALA A 625 5.39 -12.02 -3.72
N GLN A 626 5.66 -12.72 -4.83
CA GLN A 626 6.56 -12.26 -5.89
C GLN A 626 6.31 -12.91 -7.25
N VAL A 627 6.89 -12.34 -8.32
CA VAL A 627 6.88 -12.96 -9.65
C VAL A 627 7.82 -14.17 -9.68
N GLY A 628 7.36 -15.26 -10.29
CA GLY A 628 8.14 -16.49 -10.47
C GLY A 628 8.81 -16.64 -11.84
N PRO A 629 9.53 -17.75 -12.07
CA PRO A 629 10.24 -18.04 -13.32
C PRO A 629 9.31 -18.12 -14.55
N ASP A 630 8.08 -18.60 -14.33
CA ASP A 630 6.97 -18.68 -15.27
C ASP A 630 6.29 -17.31 -15.54
N GLY A 631 6.59 -16.29 -14.74
CA GLY A 631 5.91 -15.00 -14.77
C GLY A 631 4.52 -15.01 -14.14
N ALA A 632 4.15 -16.08 -13.42
CA ALA A 632 3.00 -16.08 -12.50
C ALA A 632 3.37 -15.35 -11.19
N VAL A 633 2.39 -15.05 -10.35
CA VAL A 633 2.63 -14.52 -9.00
C VAL A 633 2.55 -15.65 -7.99
N TRP A 634 3.65 -15.91 -7.30
CA TRP A 634 3.78 -16.95 -6.29
C TRP A 634 3.57 -16.35 -4.91
N VAL A 635 2.93 -17.10 -4.00
CA VAL A 635 2.53 -16.62 -2.66
C VAL A 635 2.91 -17.66 -1.61
N ALA A 636 3.58 -17.22 -0.54
CA ALA A 636 3.80 -18.00 0.66
C ALA A 636 2.72 -17.71 1.70
N ASP A 637 2.00 -18.75 2.07
CA ASP A 637 0.98 -18.77 3.10
C ASP A 637 1.51 -19.53 4.32
N TRP A 638 1.56 -18.87 5.48
CA TRP A 638 1.89 -19.53 6.74
C TRP A 638 0.83 -20.54 7.19
N TYR A 639 -0.39 -20.41 6.68
CA TYR A 639 -1.58 -21.16 7.05
C TYR A 639 -1.73 -21.32 8.57
N ASN A 640 -1.95 -20.19 9.24
CA ASN A 640 -1.81 -20.06 10.70
C ASN A 640 -2.89 -19.15 11.29
N PHE A 641 -3.70 -19.71 12.20
CA PHE A 641 -4.76 -19.00 12.90
C PHE A 641 -4.29 -17.77 13.71
N ILE A 642 -3.02 -17.75 14.15
CA ILE A 642 -2.41 -16.64 14.92
C ILE A 642 -1.19 -16.08 14.19
N ALA A 643 -1.43 -15.11 13.30
CA ALA A 643 -0.40 -14.28 12.69
C ALA A 643 0.09 -13.15 13.62
N GLN A 644 -0.76 -12.67 14.53
CA GLN A 644 -0.51 -11.47 15.36
C GLN A 644 0.59 -11.74 16.38
N HIS A 645 1.35 -10.70 16.75
CA HIS A 645 2.58 -10.82 17.54
C HIS A 645 2.59 -9.82 18.70
N ASN A 646 2.47 -8.51 18.43
CA ASN A 646 2.18 -7.49 19.43
C ASN A 646 1.41 -6.29 18.81
N PRO A 647 0.82 -5.35 19.62
CA PRO A 647 0.67 -5.38 21.08
C PRO A 647 -0.03 -6.62 21.64
N THR A 648 0.31 -6.95 22.89
CA THR A 648 -0.20 -8.10 23.64
C THR A 648 -1.73 -8.00 23.82
N PRO A 649 -2.50 -9.06 23.50
CA PRO A 649 -3.94 -9.05 23.73
C PRO A 649 -4.27 -9.10 25.23
N PRO A 650 -5.47 -8.64 25.66
CA PRO A 650 -5.88 -8.72 27.06
C PRO A 650 -5.86 -10.17 27.59
N GLY A 651 -5.26 -10.37 28.77
CA GLY A 651 -5.12 -11.69 29.39
C GLY A 651 -3.91 -12.51 28.91
N TYR A 652 -3.01 -11.94 28.12
CA TYR A 652 -1.79 -12.59 27.61
C TYR A 652 -0.49 -11.95 28.13
N SER A 653 0.61 -12.69 27.97
CA SER A 653 2.00 -12.26 28.23
C SER A 653 2.86 -12.49 26.99
N ASN A 654 3.95 -11.73 26.83
CA ASN A 654 4.92 -11.92 25.75
C ASN A 654 6.06 -12.86 26.17
N GLY A 655 6.50 -13.71 25.23
CA GLY A 655 7.69 -14.55 25.35
C GLY A 655 8.97 -13.86 24.85
N PRO A 656 10.10 -14.58 24.76
CA PRO A 656 11.42 -13.98 24.50
C PRO A 656 11.57 -13.22 23.18
N GLY A 657 10.77 -13.55 22.15
CA GLY A 657 10.75 -12.83 20.87
C GLY A 657 9.77 -11.67 20.81
N ASN A 658 9.28 -11.21 21.95
CA ASN A 658 8.26 -10.16 22.14
C ASN A 658 6.86 -10.48 21.56
N ALA A 659 6.59 -11.73 21.17
CA ALA A 659 5.25 -12.15 20.75
C ALA A 659 4.45 -12.71 21.91
N TYR A 660 3.14 -12.49 21.92
CA TYR A 660 2.28 -13.12 22.94
C TYR A 660 2.25 -14.66 22.81
N GLU A 661 2.29 -15.32 23.96
CA GLU A 661 2.36 -16.77 24.08
C GLU A 661 0.97 -17.41 23.98
N THR A 662 0.79 -18.38 23.08
CA THR A 662 -0.49 -19.06 22.89
C THR A 662 -0.29 -20.44 22.26
N SER A 663 -1.12 -21.42 22.65
CA SER A 663 -1.18 -22.74 22.04
C SER A 663 -1.84 -22.74 20.66
N MET A 664 -2.51 -21.66 20.27
CA MET A 664 -3.23 -21.53 18.99
C MET A 664 -2.33 -21.17 17.80
N ARG A 665 -1.02 -20.96 18.00
CA ARG A 665 -0.09 -20.59 16.93
C ARG A 665 0.54 -21.83 16.30
N ASP A 666 0.23 -22.07 15.03
CA ASP A 666 0.65 -23.27 14.30
C ASP A 666 2.17 -23.30 14.02
N ARG A 667 2.73 -24.51 13.88
CA ARG A 667 4.15 -24.80 13.59
C ARG A 667 4.34 -26.00 12.63
N HIS A 668 3.28 -26.44 11.97
CA HIS A 668 3.18 -27.72 11.25
C HIS A 668 2.50 -27.61 9.87
N ARG A 669 1.90 -26.45 9.56
CA ARG A 669 1.27 -26.14 8.26
C ARG A 669 2.01 -25.04 7.52
N GLY A 670 1.80 -24.93 6.22
CA GLY A 670 2.40 -23.90 5.38
C GLY A 670 2.32 -24.26 3.91
N ARG A 671 2.07 -23.27 3.04
CA ARG A 671 1.66 -23.53 1.65
C ARG A 671 2.29 -22.54 0.69
N ILE A 672 2.61 -23.02 -0.51
CA ILE A 672 3.07 -22.21 -1.64
C ILE A 672 2.01 -22.31 -2.75
N TYR A 673 1.38 -21.18 -3.06
CA TYR A 673 0.44 -21.07 -4.17
C TYR A 673 1.04 -20.33 -5.36
N ARG A 674 0.44 -20.54 -6.54
CA ARG A 674 0.66 -19.80 -7.77
C ARG A 674 -0.67 -19.18 -8.20
N VAL A 675 -0.69 -17.87 -8.43
CA VAL A 675 -1.80 -17.17 -9.08
C VAL A 675 -1.42 -17.00 -10.54
N VAL A 676 -2.15 -17.68 -11.43
CA VAL A 676 -1.81 -17.84 -12.85
C VAL A 676 -2.89 -17.19 -13.71
N TYR A 677 -2.50 -16.31 -14.63
CA TYR A 677 -3.42 -15.73 -15.62
C TYR A 677 -3.85 -16.82 -16.61
N LYS A 678 -5.16 -16.96 -16.85
CA LYS A 678 -5.71 -18.09 -17.62
C LYS A 678 -5.21 -18.15 -19.06
N ASP A 679 -5.02 -16.97 -19.67
CA ASP A 679 -4.64 -16.79 -21.06
C ASP A 679 -3.15 -16.39 -21.19
N ALA A 680 -2.34 -16.76 -20.18
CA ALA A 680 -0.91 -16.49 -20.18
C ALA A 680 -0.18 -17.18 -21.36
N PRO A 681 0.77 -16.50 -22.02
CA PRO A 681 1.62 -17.14 -23.02
C PRO A 681 2.48 -18.24 -22.39
N ALA A 682 2.86 -19.23 -23.19
CA ALA A 682 3.77 -20.29 -22.76
C ALA A 682 5.15 -19.70 -22.39
N SER A 683 5.50 -19.74 -21.11
CA SER A 683 6.82 -19.31 -20.63
C SER A 683 7.88 -20.38 -20.89
N THR A 684 9.10 -19.97 -21.20
CA THR A 684 10.28 -20.84 -21.35
C THR A 684 11.41 -20.28 -20.50
N ALA A 685 11.92 -21.08 -19.57
CA ALA A 685 13.08 -20.70 -18.77
C ALA A 685 14.35 -20.67 -19.63
N PRO A 686 15.19 -19.62 -19.58
CA PRO A 686 16.47 -19.59 -20.25
C PRO A 686 17.47 -20.50 -19.53
N SER A 687 18.32 -21.20 -20.29
CA SER A 687 19.51 -21.86 -19.72
C SER A 687 20.52 -20.80 -19.29
N LEU A 688 20.88 -20.77 -18.00
CA LEU A 688 21.82 -19.79 -17.43
C LEU A 688 23.06 -20.48 -16.87
N SER A 689 24.14 -20.56 -17.66
CA SER A 689 25.43 -21.11 -17.23
C SER A 689 26.57 -20.08 -17.30
N LYS A 690 27.47 -20.11 -16.31
CA LYS A 690 28.75 -19.37 -16.34
C LYS A 690 29.70 -19.87 -17.43
N THR A 691 29.49 -21.06 -17.99
CA THR A 691 30.25 -21.59 -19.15
C THR A 691 29.68 -21.12 -20.50
N GLU A 692 28.48 -20.56 -20.53
CA GLU A 692 27.77 -20.15 -21.75
C GLU A 692 27.43 -18.64 -21.70
N PRO A 693 28.43 -17.76 -21.66
CA PRO A 693 28.24 -16.33 -21.43
C PRO A 693 27.35 -15.63 -22.49
N ALA A 694 27.28 -16.17 -23.71
CA ALA A 694 26.35 -15.69 -24.73
C ALA A 694 24.87 -15.86 -24.34
N GLY A 695 24.53 -16.97 -23.69
CA GLY A 695 23.18 -17.22 -23.16
C GLY A 695 22.82 -16.25 -22.04
N LEU A 696 23.78 -15.95 -21.15
CA LEU A 696 23.62 -14.92 -20.12
C LEU A 696 23.37 -13.54 -20.74
N VAL A 697 24.17 -13.11 -21.72
CA VAL A 697 23.98 -11.80 -22.38
C VAL A 697 22.63 -11.72 -23.12
N ALA A 698 22.17 -12.81 -23.74
CA ALA A 698 20.83 -12.87 -24.33
C ALA A 698 19.72 -12.73 -23.27
N ALA A 699 19.85 -13.42 -22.13
CA ALA A 699 18.89 -13.40 -21.03
C ALA A 699 18.79 -12.03 -20.32
N LEU A 700 19.75 -11.13 -20.48
CA LEU A 700 19.59 -9.72 -20.07
C LEU A 700 18.42 -9.02 -20.79
N SER A 701 17.98 -9.52 -21.95
CA SER A 701 16.81 -9.02 -22.69
C SER A 701 15.52 -9.78 -22.37
N SER A 702 15.48 -10.59 -21.30
CA SER A 702 14.28 -11.35 -20.92
C SER A 702 13.11 -10.45 -20.51
N ASP A 703 11.92 -10.83 -20.95
CA ASP A 703 10.64 -10.24 -20.56
C ASP A 703 10.34 -10.34 -19.06
N ASN A 704 11.03 -11.22 -18.32
CA ASN A 704 10.91 -11.38 -16.87
C ASN A 704 12.20 -10.91 -16.16
N MET A 705 12.05 -9.94 -15.26
CA MET A 705 13.18 -9.32 -14.54
C MET A 705 14.00 -10.32 -13.69
N LEU A 706 13.38 -11.40 -13.21
CA LEU A 706 14.04 -12.48 -12.47
C LEU A 706 15.22 -13.06 -13.27
N TRP A 707 14.98 -13.37 -14.55
CA TRP A 707 16.01 -13.93 -15.42
C TRP A 707 17.10 -12.91 -15.78
N ARG A 708 16.73 -11.63 -15.96
CA ARG A 708 17.70 -10.55 -16.22
C ARG A 708 18.64 -10.34 -15.03
N LEU A 709 18.11 -10.37 -13.80
CA LEU A 709 18.91 -10.25 -12.57
C LEU A 709 19.84 -11.45 -12.37
N HIS A 710 19.38 -12.68 -12.59
CA HIS A 710 20.26 -13.86 -12.56
C HIS A 710 21.35 -13.79 -13.62
N ALA A 711 21.01 -13.43 -14.86
CA ALA A 711 21.97 -13.28 -15.94
C ALA A 711 23.05 -12.22 -15.64
N GLN A 712 22.64 -11.03 -15.19
CA GLN A 712 23.55 -9.97 -14.76
C GLN A 712 24.46 -10.46 -13.62
N ARG A 713 23.87 -11.05 -12.57
CA ARG A 713 24.62 -11.57 -11.41
C ARG A 713 25.66 -12.62 -11.83
N LEU A 714 25.29 -13.58 -12.67
CA LEU A 714 26.17 -14.65 -13.13
C LEU A 714 27.31 -14.13 -14.02
N ILE A 715 27.07 -13.08 -14.82
CA ILE A 715 28.13 -12.39 -15.58
C ILE A 715 29.11 -11.69 -14.62
N VAL A 716 28.60 -10.93 -13.65
CA VAL A 716 29.42 -10.17 -12.69
C VAL A 716 30.22 -11.11 -11.78
N GLU A 717 29.60 -12.17 -11.26
CA GLU A 717 30.27 -13.24 -10.49
C GLU A 717 31.33 -14.01 -11.29
N ARG A 718 31.24 -14.03 -12.63
CA ARG A 718 32.24 -14.66 -13.50
C ARG A 718 33.47 -13.77 -13.69
N GLY A 719 33.34 -12.45 -13.53
CA GLY A 719 34.43 -11.47 -13.54
C GLY A 719 35.20 -11.30 -14.87
N GLN A 720 34.81 -12.01 -15.93
CA GLN A 720 35.50 -11.99 -17.22
C GLN A 720 34.90 -10.93 -18.15
N GLN A 721 35.77 -10.13 -18.79
CA GLN A 721 35.39 -8.99 -19.63
C GLN A 721 35.26 -9.33 -21.14
N ASP A 722 35.31 -10.61 -21.50
CA ASP A 722 35.09 -11.12 -22.86
C ASP A 722 33.70 -10.77 -23.42
N VAL A 723 32.70 -10.63 -22.55
CA VAL A 723 31.33 -10.21 -22.91
C VAL A 723 31.18 -8.70 -23.17
N VAL A 724 32.16 -7.86 -22.82
CA VAL A 724 32.05 -6.39 -22.91
C VAL A 724 31.65 -5.89 -24.31
N PRO A 725 32.17 -6.43 -25.44
CA PRO A 725 31.71 -6.01 -26.77
C PRO A 725 30.23 -6.29 -27.03
N ALA A 726 29.69 -7.39 -26.51
CA ALA A 726 28.27 -7.74 -26.65
C ALA A 726 27.38 -6.86 -25.76
N LEU A 727 27.83 -6.56 -24.53
CA LEU A 727 27.16 -5.60 -23.64
C LEU A 727 27.14 -4.17 -24.23
N VAL A 728 28.27 -3.72 -24.80
CA VAL A 728 28.38 -2.43 -25.52
C VAL A 728 27.45 -2.36 -26.72
N THR A 729 27.24 -3.48 -27.44
CA THR A 729 26.22 -3.56 -28.49
C THR A 729 24.81 -3.50 -27.90
N LEU A 730 24.52 -4.19 -26.80
CA LEU A 730 23.21 -4.20 -26.17
C LEU A 730 22.80 -2.82 -25.59
N THR A 731 23.73 -2.03 -25.05
CA THR A 731 23.45 -0.63 -24.63
C THR A 731 23.04 0.29 -25.79
N ARG A 732 23.30 -0.11 -27.04
CA ARG A 732 22.96 0.65 -28.26
C ARG A 732 21.65 0.19 -28.91
N ASN A 733 21.01 -0.87 -28.41
CA ASN A 733 19.69 -1.29 -28.89
C ASN A 733 18.64 -0.25 -28.46
N THR A 734 18.12 0.54 -29.40
CA THR A 734 17.13 1.61 -29.16
C THR A 734 15.68 1.15 -29.19
N SER A 735 15.39 -0.14 -29.40
CA SER A 735 14.03 -0.69 -29.28
C SER A 735 13.47 -0.49 -27.87
N VAL A 736 12.15 -0.36 -27.75
CA VAL A 736 11.44 -0.27 -26.46
C VAL A 736 10.16 -1.09 -26.49
N ASP A 737 9.71 -1.55 -25.33
CA ASP A 737 8.44 -2.26 -25.16
C ASP A 737 7.22 -1.32 -25.15
N ALA A 738 6.03 -1.88 -24.92
CA ALA A 738 4.77 -1.12 -24.88
C ALA A 738 4.64 -0.14 -23.68
N LEU A 739 5.61 -0.11 -22.75
CA LEU A 739 5.74 0.88 -21.68
C LEU A 739 6.86 1.89 -21.94
N GLY A 740 7.58 1.78 -23.05
CA GLY A 740 8.78 2.58 -23.33
C GLY A 740 10.03 2.11 -22.57
N LEU A 741 10.03 0.86 -22.07
CA LEU A 741 11.14 0.27 -21.33
C LEU A 741 12.10 -0.48 -22.26
N ASN A 742 13.35 -0.63 -21.82
CA ASN A 742 14.31 -1.55 -22.42
C ASN A 742 15.17 -2.16 -21.31
N GLY A 743 14.77 -3.35 -20.85
CA GLY A 743 15.49 -4.10 -19.83
C GLY A 743 16.91 -4.47 -20.27
N GLY A 744 17.09 -4.91 -21.51
CA GLY A 744 18.39 -5.34 -22.07
C GLY A 744 19.46 -4.26 -21.97
N ALA A 745 19.17 -3.06 -22.47
CA ALA A 745 20.10 -1.93 -22.42
C ALA A 745 20.34 -1.43 -20.97
N LEU A 746 19.31 -1.43 -20.12
CA LEU A 746 19.42 -1.03 -18.71
C LEU A 746 20.33 -1.99 -17.93
N HIS A 747 20.08 -3.30 -18.03
CA HIS A 747 20.92 -4.31 -17.39
C HIS A 747 22.32 -4.38 -18.02
N ALA A 748 22.48 -4.08 -19.32
CA ALA A 748 23.81 -3.99 -19.94
C ALA A 748 24.65 -2.84 -19.37
N VAL A 749 24.08 -1.65 -19.13
CA VAL A 749 24.76 -0.53 -18.44
C VAL A 749 25.23 -0.98 -17.04
N TRP A 750 24.36 -1.60 -16.26
CA TRP A 750 24.70 -2.08 -14.91
C TRP A 750 25.65 -3.28 -14.88
N THR A 751 25.66 -4.12 -15.91
CA THR A 751 26.60 -5.25 -16.05
C THR A 751 27.99 -4.77 -16.41
N LEU A 752 28.11 -3.76 -17.30
CA LEU A 752 29.39 -3.08 -17.58
C LEU A 752 29.97 -2.42 -16.33
N GLU A 753 29.12 -1.89 -15.46
CA GLU A 753 29.53 -1.35 -14.15
C GLU A 753 29.99 -2.45 -13.19
N GLY A 754 29.19 -3.52 -13.02
CA GLY A 754 29.54 -4.64 -12.13
C GLY A 754 30.81 -5.38 -12.53
N LEU A 755 31.12 -5.44 -13.83
CA LEU A 755 32.39 -5.99 -14.35
C LEU A 755 33.60 -5.05 -14.19
N GLY A 756 33.42 -3.81 -13.71
CA GLY A 756 34.49 -2.81 -13.69
C GLY A 756 35.02 -2.43 -15.08
N ALA A 757 34.16 -2.51 -16.11
CA ALA A 757 34.54 -2.16 -17.48
C ALA A 757 34.50 -0.65 -17.74
N VAL A 758 33.64 0.10 -17.02
CA VAL A 758 33.52 1.56 -17.10
C VAL A 758 34.59 2.23 -16.22
N LYS A 759 35.87 2.08 -16.61
CA LYS A 759 37.01 2.66 -15.87
C LYS A 759 37.10 4.19 -16.04
N ASP A 760 36.80 4.65 -17.24
CA ASP A 760 36.80 6.04 -17.67
C ASP A 760 35.72 6.23 -18.76
N LEU A 761 35.50 7.47 -19.20
CA LEU A 761 34.49 7.82 -20.21
C LEU A 761 35.03 7.80 -21.66
N GLY A 762 36.34 7.63 -21.85
CA GLY A 762 37.02 7.62 -23.14
C GLY A 762 37.12 6.24 -23.78
N GLY A 763 37.20 5.16 -23.00
CA GLY A 763 37.17 3.76 -23.46
C GLY A 763 35.80 3.30 -23.98
N ASP A 764 35.74 2.17 -24.71
CA ASP A 764 34.52 1.75 -25.41
C ASP A 764 33.29 1.55 -24.53
N ALA A 765 33.45 0.97 -23.33
CA ALA A 765 32.37 0.85 -22.36
C ALA A 765 31.90 2.23 -21.86
N GLY A 766 32.84 3.14 -21.55
CA GLY A 766 32.55 4.52 -21.16
C GLY A 766 31.78 5.28 -22.24
N ARG A 767 32.27 5.27 -23.48
CA ARG A 767 31.61 5.88 -24.64
C ARG A 767 30.21 5.30 -24.90
N ALA A 768 30.02 4.00 -24.66
CA ALA A 768 28.70 3.36 -24.80
C ALA A 768 27.71 3.82 -23.73
N VAL A 769 28.13 3.90 -22.46
CA VAL A 769 27.27 4.42 -21.37
C VAL A 769 27.00 5.92 -21.53
N VAL A 770 27.98 6.72 -21.99
CA VAL A 770 27.76 8.14 -22.35
C VAL A 770 26.76 8.29 -23.50
N ALA A 771 26.80 7.42 -24.51
CA ALA A 771 25.78 7.41 -25.57
C ALA A 771 24.39 7.00 -25.02
N ALA A 772 24.33 6.09 -24.04
CA ALA A 772 23.11 5.65 -23.38
C ALA A 772 22.40 6.77 -22.58
N LEU A 773 23.09 7.86 -22.24
CA LEU A 773 22.46 9.10 -21.73
C LEU A 773 21.44 9.71 -22.72
N LYS A 774 21.46 9.33 -24.00
CA LYS A 774 20.53 9.79 -25.04
C LYS A 774 19.58 8.67 -25.55
N HIS A 775 19.49 7.56 -24.82
CA HIS A 775 18.63 6.41 -25.14
C HIS A 775 17.13 6.76 -25.02
N PRO A 776 16.23 6.25 -25.89
CA PRO A 776 14.79 6.57 -25.81
C PRO A 776 14.11 6.12 -24.51
N ALA A 777 14.48 4.97 -23.94
CA ALA A 777 13.94 4.49 -22.67
C ALA A 777 14.50 5.29 -21.48
N ALA A 778 13.62 5.90 -20.69
CA ALA A 778 13.97 6.72 -19.54
C ALA A 778 14.86 5.98 -18.52
N GLY A 779 14.52 4.72 -18.19
CA GLY A 779 15.30 3.90 -17.26
C GLY A 779 16.77 3.70 -17.68
N VAL A 780 17.05 3.65 -18.98
CA VAL A 780 18.41 3.50 -19.51
C VAL A 780 19.19 4.81 -19.32
N ARG A 781 18.58 5.97 -19.58
CA ARG A 781 19.18 7.28 -19.30
C ARG A 781 19.45 7.47 -17.81
N LYS A 782 18.51 7.07 -16.94
CA LYS A 782 18.64 7.06 -15.48
C LYS A 782 19.83 6.21 -15.03
N ALA A 783 19.91 4.96 -15.48
CA ALA A 783 21.03 4.06 -15.16
C ALA A 783 22.38 4.63 -15.64
N ALA A 784 22.43 5.12 -16.89
CA ALA A 784 23.63 5.72 -17.44
C ALA A 784 24.10 6.96 -16.65
N ALA A 785 23.18 7.85 -16.25
CA ALA A 785 23.49 9.02 -15.43
C ALA A 785 24.08 8.64 -14.07
N THR A 786 23.57 7.58 -13.42
CA THR A 786 24.11 7.06 -12.16
C THR A 786 25.48 6.40 -12.32
N VAL A 787 25.76 5.73 -13.45
CA VAL A 787 27.07 5.10 -13.69
C VAL A 787 28.16 6.12 -14.06
N VAL A 788 27.86 7.15 -14.87
CA VAL A 788 28.88 8.13 -15.27
C VAL A 788 29.27 9.12 -14.17
N SER A 789 28.40 9.40 -13.19
CA SER A 789 28.62 10.46 -12.18
C SER A 789 29.92 10.33 -11.39
N THR A 790 30.29 9.11 -11.03
CA THR A 790 31.48 8.79 -10.23
C THR A 790 32.79 8.85 -11.03
N ARG A 791 32.72 9.12 -12.35
CA ARG A 791 33.87 9.27 -13.25
C ARG A 791 34.17 10.74 -13.55
N THR A 792 35.44 11.07 -13.71
CA THR A 792 35.90 12.39 -14.15
C THR A 792 35.24 12.78 -15.48
N GLY A 793 34.62 13.96 -15.53
CA GLY A 793 33.84 14.43 -16.68
C GLY A 793 32.36 13.99 -16.72
N GLY A 794 31.93 13.08 -15.84
CA GLY A 794 30.55 12.54 -15.83
C GLY A 794 29.47 13.60 -15.69
N GLY A 795 29.69 14.58 -14.81
CA GLY A 795 28.78 15.73 -14.66
C GLY A 795 28.59 16.53 -15.95
N GLN A 796 29.64 16.74 -16.74
CA GLN A 796 29.55 17.44 -18.03
C GLN A 796 28.83 16.57 -19.07
N ALA A 797 29.08 15.25 -19.12
CA ALA A 797 28.36 14.35 -20.01
C ALA A 797 26.83 14.36 -19.77
N ILE A 798 26.40 14.49 -18.51
CA ILE A 798 24.99 14.64 -18.12
C ILE A 798 24.40 15.98 -18.64
N LEU A 799 25.19 17.06 -18.65
CA LEU A 799 24.80 18.35 -19.24
C LEU A 799 24.76 18.31 -20.77
N ASP A 800 25.72 17.65 -21.41
CA ASP A 800 25.79 17.47 -22.88
C ASP A 800 24.68 16.54 -23.40
N ALA A 801 24.05 15.78 -22.50
CA ALA A 801 22.81 15.04 -22.69
C ALA A 801 21.54 15.81 -22.30
N ASN A 802 21.66 17.03 -21.78
CA ASN A 802 20.57 17.92 -21.38
C ASN A 802 19.61 17.30 -20.33
N LEU A 803 20.09 16.37 -19.49
CA LEU A 803 19.22 15.59 -18.59
C LEU A 803 18.60 16.41 -17.45
N LEU A 804 19.13 17.60 -17.14
CA LEU A 804 18.48 18.56 -16.24
C LEU A 804 17.15 19.13 -16.80
N ARG A 805 16.85 18.86 -18.07
CA ARG A 805 15.59 19.19 -18.75
C ARG A 805 14.94 17.95 -19.38
N ASP A 806 15.27 16.75 -18.91
CA ASP A 806 14.69 15.51 -19.42
C ASP A 806 13.14 15.53 -19.28
N PRO A 807 12.36 15.09 -20.29
CA PRO A 807 10.91 15.01 -20.19
C PRO A 807 10.42 14.00 -19.13
N ASP A 808 11.23 12.99 -18.79
CA ASP A 808 10.93 12.08 -17.70
C ASP A 808 11.52 12.61 -16.38
N LEU A 809 10.64 12.93 -15.42
CA LEU A 809 11.03 13.61 -14.18
C LEU A 809 11.83 12.71 -13.23
N HIS A 810 11.67 11.38 -13.30
CA HIS A 810 12.49 10.42 -12.55
C HIS A 810 13.93 10.35 -13.09
N THR A 811 14.08 10.41 -14.41
CA THR A 811 15.39 10.57 -15.08
C THR A 811 16.03 11.91 -14.74
N ARG A 812 15.24 13.00 -14.75
CA ARG A 812 15.68 14.34 -14.35
C ARG A 812 16.15 14.37 -12.89
N LEU A 813 15.41 13.73 -11.97
CA LEU A 813 15.79 13.59 -10.56
C LEU A 813 17.10 12.82 -10.39
N ALA A 814 17.23 11.67 -11.08
CA ALA A 814 18.47 10.90 -11.06
C ALA A 814 19.66 11.69 -11.62
N ALA A 815 19.47 12.51 -12.66
CA ALA A 815 20.51 13.38 -13.22
C ALA A 815 20.94 14.51 -12.27
N VAL A 816 19.99 15.13 -11.55
CA VAL A 816 20.30 16.15 -10.52
C VAL A 816 21.10 15.52 -9.37
N LEU A 817 20.67 14.35 -8.88
CA LEU A 817 21.37 13.61 -7.82
C LEU A 817 22.76 13.13 -8.28
N ALA A 818 22.88 12.67 -9.52
CA ALA A 818 24.16 12.31 -10.14
C ALA A 818 25.14 13.49 -10.22
N ILE A 819 24.66 14.73 -10.46
CA ILE A 819 25.48 15.95 -10.41
C ILE A 819 25.86 16.35 -8.97
N ALA A 820 25.07 15.96 -7.96
CA ALA A 820 25.42 16.14 -6.54
C ALA A 820 26.48 15.13 -6.04
N ASP A 821 26.52 13.94 -6.64
CA ASP A 821 27.52 12.88 -6.39
C ASP A 821 28.81 13.02 -7.22
N ALA A 822 28.83 13.92 -8.23
CA ALA A 822 29.94 14.07 -9.15
C ALA A 822 31.25 14.47 -8.43
N ARG A 823 32.37 13.85 -8.80
CA ARG A 823 33.63 13.99 -8.07
C ARG A 823 34.16 15.45 -8.07
N PRO A 824 34.58 16.00 -6.91
CA PRO A 824 35.10 17.36 -6.79
C PRO A 824 36.59 17.49 -7.16
N ASP A 825 37.18 16.49 -7.83
CA ASP A 825 38.53 16.58 -8.41
C ASP A 825 38.55 17.30 -9.78
N VAL A 826 37.37 17.60 -10.32
CA VAL A 826 37.16 18.72 -11.26
C VAL A 826 36.72 19.93 -10.44
N PRO A 827 37.37 21.12 -10.54
CA PRO A 827 36.89 22.32 -9.85
C PRO A 827 35.46 22.63 -10.30
N PRO A 828 34.56 23.16 -9.44
CA PRO A 828 33.15 23.33 -9.74
C PRO A 828 32.94 24.07 -11.06
N SER A 829 32.66 23.31 -12.13
CA SER A 829 32.72 23.87 -13.48
C SER A 829 31.63 24.93 -13.62
N ALA A 830 31.98 26.07 -14.22
CA ALA A 830 31.02 27.15 -14.44
C ALA A 830 29.80 26.65 -15.22
N SER A 831 29.96 25.66 -16.10
CA SER A 831 28.85 24.95 -16.77
C SER A 831 27.92 24.22 -15.80
N ILE A 832 28.42 23.44 -14.84
CA ILE A 832 27.57 22.78 -13.82
C ILE A 832 26.89 23.80 -12.91
N ALA A 833 27.62 24.80 -12.41
CA ALA A 833 27.06 25.86 -11.58
C ALA A 833 25.93 26.62 -12.30
N LYS A 834 26.17 27.05 -13.54
CA LYS A 834 25.20 27.74 -14.40
C LYS A 834 24.01 26.86 -14.76
N ALA A 835 24.23 25.58 -15.03
CA ALA A 835 23.17 24.65 -15.37
C ALA A 835 22.28 24.32 -14.16
N LEU A 836 22.84 24.18 -12.96
CA LEU A 836 22.08 24.04 -11.72
C LEU A 836 21.31 25.32 -11.40
N TYR A 837 21.90 26.50 -11.58
CA TYR A 837 21.20 27.77 -11.41
C TYR A 837 20.03 27.89 -12.40
N ALA A 838 20.27 27.68 -13.70
CA ALA A 838 19.22 27.70 -14.72
C ALA A 838 18.15 26.61 -14.53
N ALA A 839 18.49 25.46 -13.95
CA ALA A 839 17.52 24.44 -13.55
C ALA A 839 16.70 24.83 -12.32
N SER A 840 17.24 25.66 -11.42
CA SER A 840 16.52 26.22 -10.27
C SER A 840 15.55 27.35 -10.64
N LEU A 841 15.65 27.91 -11.85
CA LEU A 841 14.69 28.87 -12.41
C LEU A 841 13.53 28.22 -13.19
N ASP A 842 13.57 26.89 -13.42
CA ASP A 842 12.50 26.15 -14.11
C ASP A 842 11.29 25.93 -13.16
N PRO A 843 10.08 26.42 -13.50
CA PRO A 843 8.86 26.21 -12.70
C PRO A 843 8.50 24.72 -12.53
N ALA A 844 8.81 23.86 -13.50
CA ALA A 844 8.55 22.42 -13.40
C ALA A 844 9.49 21.74 -12.39
N ASN A 845 10.72 22.23 -12.25
CA ASN A 845 11.67 21.72 -11.26
C ASN A 845 11.39 22.24 -9.84
N THR A 846 10.96 23.50 -9.73
CA THR A 846 10.70 24.15 -8.43
C THR A 846 9.31 23.84 -7.86
N GLY A 847 8.32 23.57 -8.71
CA GLY A 847 7.00 23.08 -8.31
C GLY A 847 6.99 21.60 -7.89
N ASP A 848 7.92 20.79 -8.40
CA ASP A 848 8.04 19.38 -8.02
C ASP A 848 8.75 19.20 -6.67
N ARG A 849 8.19 18.33 -5.82
CA ARG A 849 8.63 18.07 -4.44
C ARG A 849 10.05 17.50 -4.32
N TRP A 850 10.50 16.72 -5.29
CA TRP A 850 11.75 15.96 -5.21
C TRP A 850 12.85 16.57 -6.07
N LEU A 851 12.53 17.14 -7.23
CA LEU A 851 13.44 17.92 -8.06
C LEU A 851 13.90 19.18 -7.33
N SER A 852 13.00 19.95 -6.73
CA SER A 852 13.36 21.14 -5.91
C SER A 852 14.30 20.76 -4.76
N ARG A 853 14.04 19.63 -4.10
CA ARG A 853 14.84 19.10 -3.00
C ARG A 853 16.21 18.57 -3.45
N ALA A 854 16.27 17.88 -4.58
CA ALA A 854 17.52 17.40 -5.17
C ALA A 854 18.37 18.55 -5.72
N LEU A 855 17.75 19.57 -6.32
CA LEU A 855 18.43 20.79 -6.76
C LEU A 855 19.01 21.55 -5.58
N TYR A 856 18.29 21.64 -4.45
CA TYR A 856 18.84 22.23 -3.23
C TYR A 856 20.06 21.46 -2.70
N VAL A 857 20.05 20.13 -2.76
CA VAL A 857 21.24 19.30 -2.44
C VAL A 857 22.38 19.59 -3.41
N ALA A 858 22.14 19.52 -4.73
CA ALA A 858 23.17 19.74 -5.74
C ALA A 858 23.76 21.16 -5.67
N ALA A 859 22.92 22.19 -5.56
CA ALA A 859 23.34 23.57 -5.36
C ALA A 859 24.10 23.77 -4.04
N SER A 860 23.80 23.00 -2.99
CA SER A 860 24.57 23.03 -1.73
C SER A 860 25.97 22.39 -1.87
N ARG A 861 26.16 21.44 -2.79
CA ARG A 861 27.49 20.90 -3.13
C ARG A 861 28.29 21.85 -4.03
N HIS A 862 27.62 22.54 -4.95
CA HIS A 862 28.22 23.49 -5.91
C HIS A 862 28.05 24.97 -5.49
N LYS A 863 27.98 25.23 -4.18
CA LYS A 863 27.46 26.47 -3.55
C LYS A 863 28.08 27.76 -4.09
N ASP A 864 29.41 27.85 -4.17
CA ASP A 864 30.09 29.10 -4.53
C ASP A 864 29.90 29.46 -6.01
N GLY A 865 29.84 28.45 -6.89
CA GLY A 865 29.52 28.65 -8.30
C GLY A 865 28.08 29.10 -8.51
N VAL A 866 27.12 28.40 -7.90
CA VAL A 866 25.68 28.75 -8.01
C VAL A 866 25.39 30.14 -7.42
N LEU A 867 26.04 30.50 -6.30
CA LEU A 867 25.97 31.85 -5.74
C LEU A 867 26.64 32.92 -6.62
N THR A 868 27.61 32.56 -7.47
CA THR A 868 28.24 33.49 -8.41
C THR A 868 27.31 33.79 -9.58
N GLU A 869 26.66 32.77 -10.17
CA GLU A 869 25.66 32.95 -11.22
C GLU A 869 24.44 33.73 -10.71
N TYR A 870 23.90 33.37 -9.53
CA TYR A 870 22.80 34.10 -8.88
C TYR A 870 23.12 35.58 -8.58
N ARG A 871 24.38 35.92 -8.29
CA ARG A 871 24.82 37.33 -8.08
C ARG A 871 25.03 38.11 -9.38
N ALA A 872 25.17 37.42 -10.51
CA ALA A 872 25.38 38.02 -11.83
C ALA A 872 24.09 38.22 -12.62
N ASP A 873 23.00 37.57 -12.20
CA ASP A 873 21.67 37.68 -12.78
C ASP A 873 20.95 38.96 -12.25
N PRO A 874 20.61 39.92 -13.12
CA PRO A 874 19.96 41.18 -12.71
C PRO A 874 18.48 41.01 -12.35
N ASP A 875 17.83 39.93 -12.80
CA ASP A 875 16.43 39.62 -12.52
C ASP A 875 16.27 38.70 -11.29
N ALA A 876 17.39 38.32 -10.65
CA ALA A 876 17.40 37.49 -9.47
C ALA A 876 16.65 38.13 -8.29
N VAL A 877 15.57 37.48 -7.86
CA VAL A 877 14.81 37.85 -6.65
C VAL A 877 15.75 37.94 -5.45
N PRO A 878 15.92 39.11 -4.81
CA PRO A 878 16.89 39.28 -3.72
C PRO A 878 16.74 38.25 -2.60
N VAL A 879 17.83 37.84 -1.96
CA VAL A 879 17.82 36.85 -0.86
C VAL A 879 16.89 37.28 0.30
N THR A 880 16.69 38.59 0.47
CA THR A 880 15.75 39.21 1.43
C THR A 880 14.28 39.05 1.05
N ALA A 881 13.96 38.78 -0.22
CA ALA A 881 12.63 38.53 -0.76
C ALA A 881 12.34 37.04 -1.02
N LEU A 882 13.37 36.18 -1.17
CA LEU A 882 13.19 34.72 -1.28
C LEU A 882 12.40 34.15 -0.07
N PRO A 883 11.55 33.12 -0.26
CA PRO A 883 10.93 32.39 0.83
C PRO A 883 11.97 31.92 1.86
N PHE A 884 11.66 32.03 3.14
CA PHE A 884 12.63 31.83 4.21
C PHE A 884 13.37 30.47 4.16
N ALA A 885 12.70 29.40 3.71
CA ALA A 885 13.31 28.07 3.55
C ALA A 885 14.37 27.96 2.42
N LEU A 886 14.49 28.97 1.55
CA LEU A 886 15.43 29.01 0.42
C LEU A 886 16.61 29.97 0.63
N ARG A 887 16.70 30.62 1.80
CA ARG A 887 17.80 31.53 2.13
C ARG A 887 19.00 30.72 2.61
N LEU A 888 20.10 30.74 1.83
CA LEU A 888 21.37 30.12 2.19
C LEU A 888 22.07 30.97 3.27
N GLY A 889 22.36 30.39 4.44
CA GLY A 889 22.91 31.09 5.60
C GLY A 889 21.88 31.35 6.72
N ASN A 890 22.34 31.29 7.97
CA ASN A 890 21.53 31.42 9.19
C ASN A 890 21.04 32.86 9.49
N ASN A 891 20.26 33.45 8.57
CA ASN A 891 19.39 34.60 8.87
C ASN A 891 17.97 34.11 9.18
N ARG A 892 17.84 33.29 10.23
CA ARG A 892 16.54 32.86 10.77
C ARG A 892 15.92 34.01 11.57
N PRO A 893 14.71 34.50 11.25
CA PRO A 893 13.98 35.35 12.18
C PRO A 893 13.74 34.54 13.46
N ASP A 894 14.35 34.97 14.56
CA ASP A 894 14.14 34.31 15.84
C ASP A 894 12.86 34.84 16.47
N TRP A 895 11.73 34.23 16.11
CA TRP A 895 10.39 34.65 16.51
C TRP A 895 10.17 34.78 18.03
N ARG A 896 11.12 34.31 18.85
CA ARG A 896 11.14 34.42 20.32
C ARG A 896 11.45 35.84 20.81
N THR A 897 12.13 36.67 20.02
CA THR A 897 12.76 37.94 20.46
C THR A 897 11.76 39.06 20.83
N PRO A 898 12.18 40.11 21.59
CA PRO A 898 11.27 41.15 22.09
C PRO A 898 10.59 41.97 20.97
N ASP A 899 11.27 42.10 19.84
CA ASP A 899 10.82 42.77 18.61
C ASP A 899 9.90 41.91 17.75
N ALA A 900 9.54 40.69 18.16
CA ALA A 900 8.61 39.81 17.44
C ALA A 900 7.30 40.49 17.03
N ALA A 901 6.82 41.51 17.76
CA ALA A 901 5.67 42.33 17.36
C ALA A 901 5.92 43.17 16.08
N ALA A 902 7.15 43.67 15.88
CA ALA A 902 7.55 44.35 14.64
C ALA A 902 7.80 43.37 13.50
N ILE A 903 8.38 42.18 13.78
CA ILE A 903 8.49 41.10 12.80
C ILE A 903 7.09 40.58 12.39
N ALA A 904 6.11 40.70 13.29
CA ALA A 904 4.70 40.36 13.09
C ALA A 904 3.87 41.41 12.33
N ALA A 905 4.44 42.52 11.87
CA ALA A 905 3.72 43.50 11.05
C ALA A 905 3.16 42.92 9.72
N ASN A 906 3.63 41.74 9.31
CA ASN A 906 3.15 40.99 8.14
C ASN A 906 2.34 39.72 8.53
N TRP A 907 2.00 39.54 9.81
CA TRP A 907 1.22 38.41 10.31
C TRP A 907 -0.29 38.67 10.17
N LYS A 908 -1.11 37.61 10.31
CA LYS A 908 -2.57 37.75 10.26
C LYS A 908 -3.16 37.78 11.66
N ASP A 909 -4.13 38.64 11.92
CA ASP A 909 -4.89 38.57 13.18
C ASP A 909 -5.88 37.41 13.16
N ILE A 910 -5.86 36.62 14.24
CA ILE A 910 -6.80 35.53 14.50
C ILE A 910 -7.51 35.75 15.83
N GLU A 911 -8.68 35.11 15.97
CA GLU A 911 -9.49 35.12 17.18
C GLU A 911 -9.06 34.00 18.13
N VAL A 912 -9.01 34.32 19.43
CA VAL A 912 -8.53 33.45 20.51
C VAL A 912 -9.46 33.60 21.72
N PRO A 913 -9.83 32.52 22.44
CA PRO A 913 -9.67 31.12 22.05
C PRO A 913 -10.52 30.77 20.84
N GLY A 914 -10.19 29.63 20.22
CA GLY A 914 -10.78 29.19 18.97
C GLY A 914 -10.07 27.97 18.41
N ASN A 915 -10.78 27.23 17.58
CA ASN A 915 -10.25 26.11 16.80
C ASN A 915 -9.71 26.66 15.47
N TRP A 916 -8.41 26.58 15.20
CA TRP A 916 -7.77 27.38 14.14
C TRP A 916 -8.32 27.09 12.74
N GLU A 917 -8.78 25.86 12.48
CA GLU A 917 -9.43 25.50 11.21
C GLU A 917 -10.75 26.26 10.98
N ALA A 918 -11.39 26.78 12.04
CA ALA A 918 -12.58 27.61 11.97
C ALA A 918 -12.30 29.12 11.95
N HIS A 919 -11.10 29.56 12.35
CA HIS A 919 -10.75 31.00 12.46
C HIS A 919 -9.61 31.43 11.51
N GLY A 920 -9.26 30.63 10.49
CA GLY A 920 -8.43 31.09 9.36
C GLY A 920 -7.25 30.20 8.94
N LEU A 921 -7.05 29.05 9.57
CA LEU A 921 -6.02 28.06 9.21
C LEU A 921 -6.66 26.67 8.95
N PRO A 922 -7.46 26.50 7.89
CA PRO A 922 -8.09 25.21 7.57
C PRO A 922 -7.04 24.11 7.33
N ASP A 923 -7.35 22.90 7.79
CA ASP A 923 -6.56 21.67 7.65
C ASP A 923 -5.06 21.84 7.99
N PHE A 924 -4.77 22.54 9.10
CA PHE A 924 -3.42 22.90 9.50
C PHE A 924 -2.81 21.98 10.58
N ASP A 925 -2.17 20.91 10.13
CA ASP A 925 -1.17 20.19 10.92
C ASP A 925 0.18 20.93 10.83
N GLY A 926 0.56 21.67 11.88
CA GLY A 926 1.88 22.30 11.91
C GLY A 926 2.26 23.15 13.11
N VAL A 927 3.31 23.95 12.93
CA VAL A 927 3.83 24.87 13.94
C VAL A 927 3.23 26.25 13.72
N VAL A 928 2.60 26.80 14.75
CA VAL A 928 1.98 28.13 14.70
C VAL A 928 2.60 28.99 15.79
N TRP A 929 3.07 30.17 15.40
CA TRP A 929 3.58 31.21 16.29
C TRP A 929 2.53 32.29 16.46
N PHE A 930 2.20 32.59 17.71
CA PHE A 930 1.33 33.70 18.10
C PHE A 930 2.15 34.75 18.82
N THR A 931 1.80 36.02 18.62
CA THR A 931 2.28 37.12 19.46
C THR A 931 1.10 37.94 19.98
N ARG A 932 1.21 38.43 21.21
CA ARG A 932 0.24 39.35 21.82
C ARG A 932 0.92 40.22 22.86
N THR A 933 0.57 41.49 22.92
CA THR A 933 1.05 42.41 23.95
C THR A 933 0.15 42.44 25.18
N ILE A 934 0.74 42.71 26.35
CA ILE A 934 0.01 43.11 27.56
C ILE A 934 0.68 44.31 28.23
N ASP A 935 -0.11 45.24 28.74
CA ASP A 935 0.37 46.36 29.55
C ASP A 935 0.29 46.04 31.04
N LEU A 936 1.43 46.14 31.73
CA LEU A 936 1.55 45.92 33.17
C LEU A 936 1.97 47.23 33.87
N PRO A 937 1.37 47.59 35.02
CA PRO A 937 1.71 48.82 35.74
C PRO A 937 3.11 48.77 36.37
N SER A 938 3.61 47.57 36.63
CA SER A 938 4.95 47.29 37.15
C SER A 938 5.38 45.87 36.74
N PRO A 939 6.69 45.56 36.69
CA PRO A 939 7.13 44.17 36.69
C PRO A 939 6.79 43.54 38.04
N ALA A 940 5.88 42.58 38.04
CA ALA A 940 5.43 41.87 39.23
C ALA A 940 4.90 40.49 38.84
N ALA A 941 5.13 39.50 39.70
CA ALA A 941 4.79 38.09 39.51
C ALA A 941 3.47 37.91 38.75
N THR A 942 3.61 37.45 37.50
CA THR A 942 2.52 37.31 36.54
C THR A 942 2.35 35.84 36.19
N THR A 943 1.11 35.34 36.23
CA THR A 943 0.78 34.02 35.69
C THR A 943 0.05 34.15 34.36
N LEU A 944 0.37 33.27 33.42
CA LEU A 944 -0.28 33.17 32.12
C LEU A 944 -1.06 31.85 32.05
N SER A 945 -2.31 31.93 31.62
CA SER A 945 -3.13 30.78 31.25
C SER A 945 -3.59 30.94 29.81
N PHE A 946 -3.40 29.89 29.02
CA PHE A 946 -3.88 29.79 27.63
C PHE A 946 -4.99 28.73 27.48
N GLY A 947 -5.53 28.29 28.62
CA GLY A 947 -6.48 27.19 28.66
C GLY A 947 -5.86 25.85 28.22
N ARG A 948 -6.71 24.94 27.78
CA ARG A 948 -6.32 23.70 27.11
C ARG A 948 -5.86 23.99 25.67
N ILE A 949 -4.58 23.74 25.41
CA ILE A 949 -4.01 23.63 24.06
C ILE A 949 -3.96 22.14 23.68
N ALA A 950 -4.18 21.81 22.41
CA ALA A 950 -4.28 20.42 21.94
C ALA A 950 -2.98 19.60 22.12
N GLN A 951 -1.84 20.20 21.76
CA GLN A 951 -0.51 19.59 21.72
C GLN A 951 0.54 20.63 22.18
N ALA A 952 1.82 20.26 22.24
CA ALA A 952 2.84 20.98 23.01
C ALA A 952 3.03 22.46 22.62
N ALA A 953 3.31 23.28 23.63
CA ALA A 953 3.56 24.72 23.49
C ALA A 953 4.83 25.15 24.23
N GLU A 954 5.56 26.10 23.65
CA GLU A 954 6.71 26.81 24.24
C GLU A 954 6.39 28.31 24.31
N ILE A 955 6.84 29.00 25.37
CA ILE A 955 6.41 30.36 25.70
C ILE A 955 7.61 31.25 25.98
N TRP A 956 7.59 32.48 25.45
CA TRP A 956 8.54 33.54 25.75
C TRP A 956 7.83 34.83 26.13
N VAL A 957 8.44 35.60 27.02
CA VAL A 957 8.01 36.97 27.36
C VAL A 957 9.23 37.88 27.20
N ASN A 958 9.11 38.92 26.39
CA ASN A 958 10.18 39.87 26.06
C ASN A 958 11.53 39.16 25.70
N GLY A 959 11.51 38.13 24.86
CA GLY A 959 12.71 37.37 24.48
C GLY A 959 13.10 36.22 25.42
N GLN A 960 12.68 36.23 26.68
CA GLN A 960 13.09 35.25 27.67
C GLN A 960 12.12 34.06 27.74
N SER A 961 12.66 32.84 27.89
CA SER A 961 11.85 31.62 27.91
C SER A 961 11.16 31.42 29.25
N VAL A 962 9.84 31.26 29.24
CA VAL A 962 9.07 30.89 30.45
C VAL A 962 9.11 29.37 30.60
N PRO A 963 9.59 28.81 31.74
CA PRO A 963 9.63 27.38 31.94
C PRO A 963 8.23 26.74 31.92
N ALA A 964 8.09 25.60 31.25
CA ALA A 964 6.85 24.82 31.30
C ALA A 964 6.66 24.19 32.70
N PRO A 965 5.43 24.16 33.24
CA PRO A 965 5.17 23.57 34.55
C PRO A 965 5.52 22.07 34.57
N PRO A 966 6.11 21.56 35.67
CA PRO A 966 6.60 20.18 35.74
C PRO A 966 5.46 19.16 35.65
N ARG A 967 5.65 18.12 34.82
CA ARG A 967 4.66 17.05 34.63
C ARG A 967 4.64 16.09 35.82
N GLY A 968 3.63 16.23 36.68
CA GLY A 968 3.33 15.25 37.73
C GLY A 968 2.78 13.92 37.18
N PRO A 969 2.91 12.81 37.92
CA PRO A 969 2.54 11.46 37.46
C PRO A 969 1.01 11.15 37.52
N ALA A 970 0.16 12.17 37.37
CA ALA A 970 -1.29 12.04 37.49
C ALA A 970 -1.98 11.87 36.12
N PRO A 971 -3.04 11.04 36.02
CA PRO A 971 -3.80 10.90 34.78
C PRO A 971 -4.63 12.16 34.51
N GLN A 972 -4.28 12.88 33.43
CA GLN A 972 -4.75 14.22 33.04
C GLN A 972 -4.31 15.35 34.00
N PRO A 973 -3.41 16.26 33.58
CA PRO A 973 -3.18 17.50 34.30
C PRO A 973 -4.35 18.49 34.07
N PRO A 974 -4.64 19.38 35.04
CA PRO A 974 -5.49 20.54 34.78
C PRO A 974 -4.83 21.53 33.81
N THR A 975 -5.57 22.55 33.39
CA THR A 975 -5.10 23.67 32.54
C THR A 975 -3.69 24.14 32.94
N PRO A 976 -2.71 24.16 32.02
CA PRO A 976 -1.36 24.59 32.34
C PRO A 976 -1.33 26.11 32.60
N ILE A 977 -1.00 26.47 33.84
CA ILE A 977 -0.70 27.84 34.25
C ILE A 977 0.83 27.98 34.30
N PHE A 978 1.35 29.04 33.71
CA PHE A 978 2.77 29.34 33.60
C PHE A 978 3.11 30.55 34.47
N SER A 979 4.04 30.40 35.42
CA SER A 979 4.57 31.54 36.18
C SER A 979 5.68 32.21 35.36
N VAL A 980 5.51 33.48 35.02
CA VAL A 980 6.52 34.27 34.31
C VAL A 980 7.59 34.74 35.31
N PRO A 981 8.89 34.56 35.02
CA PRO A 981 9.97 35.13 35.83
C PRO A 981 9.87 36.67 35.90
N ASP A 982 10.14 37.26 37.07
CA ASP A 982 10.05 38.72 37.26
C ASP A 982 11.05 39.49 36.37
N ASP A 983 12.19 38.89 36.04
CA ASP A 983 13.23 39.43 35.14
C ASP A 983 12.87 39.35 33.64
N ALA A 984 11.82 38.60 33.28
CA ALA A 984 11.24 38.61 31.94
C ALA A 984 10.22 39.75 31.76
N LEU A 985 9.84 40.47 32.83
CA LEU A 985 8.80 41.49 32.84
C LEU A 985 9.36 42.91 32.90
N ARG A 986 8.58 43.88 32.41
CA ARG A 986 8.82 45.32 32.55
C ARG A 986 7.52 46.08 32.78
N ALA A 987 7.63 47.31 33.29
CA ALA A 987 6.50 48.24 33.31
C ALA A 987 6.13 48.68 31.88
N GLY A 988 4.84 48.93 31.63
CA GLY A 988 4.31 49.19 30.30
C GLY A 988 4.14 47.91 29.48
N THR A 989 4.37 48.00 28.17
CA THR A 989 4.02 46.95 27.21
C THR A 989 5.04 45.80 27.18
N ASN A 990 4.55 44.59 27.41
CA ASN A 990 5.30 43.34 27.37
C ASN A 990 4.84 42.50 26.17
N THR A 991 5.78 41.93 25.41
CA THR A 991 5.47 41.04 24.27
C THR A 991 5.44 39.59 24.76
N ILE A 992 4.32 38.89 24.57
CA ILE A 992 4.21 37.43 24.79
C ILE A 992 4.29 36.75 23.42
N THR A 993 5.23 35.81 23.27
CA THR A 993 5.33 34.92 22.12
C THR A 993 5.00 33.50 22.54
N LEU A 994 4.20 32.80 21.73
CA LEU A 994 3.75 31.43 21.98
C LEU A 994 3.91 30.57 20.72
N ARG A 995 4.76 29.54 20.77
CA ARG A 995 4.90 28.51 19.71
C ARG A 995 4.06 27.30 20.10
N ILE A 996 3.07 26.94 19.29
CA ILE A 996 2.29 25.71 19.45
C ILE A 996 2.58 24.78 18.27
N GLN A 997 2.83 23.49 18.55
CA GLN A 997 3.01 22.48 17.51
C GLN A 997 1.85 21.48 17.52
N ASN A 998 1.03 21.53 16.47
CA ASN A 998 0.04 20.51 16.14
C ASN A 998 0.63 19.49 15.16
N ASN A 999 0.41 18.20 15.39
CA ASN A 999 0.90 17.13 14.51
C ASN A 999 -0.22 16.29 13.84
N ARG A 1000 -1.46 16.32 14.36
CA ARG A 1000 -2.65 15.62 13.82
C ARG A 1000 -3.98 16.18 14.37
N GLY A 1001 -4.74 16.86 13.50
CA GLY A 1001 -6.14 17.29 13.67
C GLY A 1001 -6.34 18.50 14.59
N ASN A 1002 -7.59 18.97 14.72
CA ASN A 1002 -8.04 20.17 15.47
C ASN A 1002 -6.96 20.90 16.30
N GLY A 1003 -6.24 21.81 15.66
CA GLY A 1003 -5.31 22.73 16.30
C GLY A 1003 -6.07 23.90 16.93
N GLY A 1004 -5.70 24.31 18.15
CA GLY A 1004 -6.47 25.37 18.80
C GLY A 1004 -6.08 25.71 20.23
N PHE A 1005 -6.59 26.87 20.65
CA PHE A 1005 -6.88 27.16 22.04
C PHE A 1005 -8.29 26.61 22.33
N ILE A 1006 -8.37 25.34 22.74
CA ILE A 1006 -9.64 24.59 22.81
C ILE A 1006 -10.28 24.83 24.19
N SER A 1007 -10.65 26.08 24.43
CA SER A 1007 -11.02 26.63 25.75
C SER A 1007 -12.08 27.72 25.66
N THR A 1008 -12.72 28.03 26.78
CA THR A 1008 -13.58 29.20 26.91
C THR A 1008 -12.74 30.47 27.20
N PRO A 1009 -13.21 31.69 26.82
CA PRO A 1009 -12.41 32.91 26.92
C PRO A 1009 -11.91 33.27 28.33
N ASP A 1010 -12.67 32.90 29.36
CA ASP A 1010 -12.34 33.10 30.78
C ASP A 1010 -11.10 32.31 31.25
N LEU A 1011 -10.70 31.26 30.52
CA LEU A 1011 -9.51 30.46 30.79
C LEU A 1011 -8.25 30.99 30.09
N VAL A 1012 -8.36 32.06 29.30
CA VAL A 1012 -7.25 32.63 28.50
C VAL A 1012 -6.92 34.03 29.02
N PHE A 1013 -6.00 34.12 29.99
CA PHE A 1013 -5.75 35.32 30.78
C PHE A 1013 -4.28 35.48 31.23
N ALA A 1014 -3.91 36.73 31.52
CA ALA A 1014 -2.72 37.09 32.29
C ALA A 1014 -3.16 37.66 33.65
N GLU A 1015 -2.67 37.10 34.75
CA GLU A 1015 -2.99 37.54 36.11
C GLU A 1015 -1.75 38.07 36.81
N SER A 1016 -1.79 39.35 37.21
CA SER A 1016 -0.70 40.03 37.90
C SER A 1016 -1.28 40.92 39.00
N GLY A 1017 -0.72 40.85 40.21
CA GLY A 1017 -1.23 41.56 41.39
C GLY A 1017 -2.67 41.21 41.78
N GLY A 1018 -3.14 39.99 41.47
CA GLY A 1018 -4.54 39.57 41.67
C GLY A 1018 -5.54 40.14 40.65
N ILE A 1019 -5.06 40.87 39.63
CA ILE A 1019 -5.91 41.43 38.56
C ILE A 1019 -5.76 40.58 37.29
N LYS A 1020 -6.82 39.87 36.94
CA LYS A 1020 -6.94 39.12 35.68
C LYS A 1020 -7.22 40.05 34.51
N ARG A 1021 -6.39 39.97 33.46
CA ARG A 1021 -6.55 40.62 32.16
C ARG A 1021 -6.78 39.54 31.10
N SER A 1022 -7.77 39.74 30.23
CA SER A 1022 -8.07 38.79 29.16
C SER A 1022 -6.97 38.75 28.10
N LEU A 1023 -6.53 37.55 27.73
CA LEU A 1023 -5.72 37.28 26.53
C LEU A 1023 -6.59 36.81 25.35
N ALA A 1024 -7.92 36.82 25.50
CA ALA A 1024 -8.89 36.46 24.48
C ALA A 1024 -9.35 37.67 23.63
N GLY A 1025 -10.07 37.41 22.53
CA GLY A 1025 -10.50 38.40 21.53
C GLY A 1025 -9.51 38.53 20.37
N ARG A 1026 -10.01 39.06 19.25
CA ARG A 1026 -9.28 39.33 18.00
C ARG A 1026 -8.13 40.32 18.23
N GLY A 1027 -7.01 40.14 17.53
CA GLY A 1027 -5.77 40.92 17.72
C GLY A 1027 -4.62 40.12 18.32
N SER A 1028 -4.70 38.79 18.34
CA SER A 1028 -3.54 37.92 18.44
C SER A 1028 -3.00 37.70 17.02
N SER A 1029 -1.85 38.25 16.68
CA SER A 1029 -1.29 38.10 15.32
C SER A 1029 -0.55 36.75 15.20
N VAL A 1030 -0.61 36.12 14.02
CA VAL A 1030 -0.17 34.73 13.80
C VAL A 1030 0.68 34.52 12.54
N SER A 1031 1.70 33.66 12.66
CA SER A 1031 2.45 33.08 11.54
C SER A 1031 2.47 31.56 11.59
N SER A 1032 2.15 30.95 10.46
CA SER A 1032 1.92 29.51 10.31
C SER A 1032 3.06 28.84 9.53
N GLY A 1033 3.98 28.20 10.25
CA GLY A 1033 5.04 27.38 9.67
C GLY A 1033 4.57 25.94 9.50
N ARG A 1034 4.15 25.55 8.29
CA ARG A 1034 3.93 24.12 7.98
C ARG A 1034 5.26 23.37 8.16
N PRO A 1035 5.40 22.38 9.06
CA PRO A 1035 6.39 21.34 8.86
C PRO A 1035 6.03 20.63 7.55
N MET A 1036 7.02 20.22 6.77
CA MET A 1036 6.78 19.71 5.41
C MET A 1036 6.00 18.37 5.43
N ARG A 1037 4.67 18.47 5.34
CA ARG A 1037 3.69 17.40 5.11
C ARG A 1037 2.70 17.91 4.05
N SER A 1038 2.59 17.25 2.90
CA SER A 1038 1.92 15.97 2.67
C SER A 1038 0.41 16.08 2.95
N PRO A 1039 -0.43 16.21 1.92
CA PRO A 1039 -1.87 16.38 2.09
C PRO A 1039 -2.57 15.03 2.31
N CYS A 1040 -2.98 14.74 3.54
CA CYS A 1040 -3.93 13.66 3.86
C CYS A 1040 -4.49 13.81 5.29
N THR A 1041 -5.78 14.11 5.42
CA THR A 1041 -6.78 13.28 6.14
C THR A 1041 -8.10 14.05 6.29
N ALA A 1042 -9.19 13.51 5.73
CA ALA A 1042 -10.53 13.84 6.23
C ALA A 1042 -10.75 13.05 7.54
N ARG A 1043 -11.46 13.65 8.51
CA ARG A 1043 -11.86 12.96 9.76
C ARG A 1043 -13.33 12.52 9.70
N PRO A 1044 -13.68 11.35 10.28
CA PRO A 1044 -15.07 10.96 10.46
C PRO A 1044 -15.75 11.89 11.48
N VAL A 1045 -16.99 12.27 11.20
CA VAL A 1045 -17.81 13.13 12.08
C VAL A 1045 -18.53 12.25 13.12
N ASN A 1046 -18.37 12.57 14.40
CA ASN A 1046 -19.12 11.92 15.48
C ASN A 1046 -20.62 12.21 15.36
N SER A 1047 -21.45 11.25 15.79
CA SER A 1047 -22.91 11.25 15.65
C SER A 1047 -23.58 12.59 16.03
N PRO A 1048 -24.55 13.09 15.25
CA PRO A 1048 -25.19 14.36 15.53
C PRO A 1048 -25.95 14.32 16.86
N ARG A 1049 -25.58 15.21 17.78
CA ARG A 1049 -26.42 15.51 18.94
C ARG A 1049 -27.69 16.20 18.44
N ILE A 1050 -28.85 15.60 18.73
CA ILE A 1050 -30.17 16.18 18.45
C ILE A 1050 -30.25 17.57 19.11
N SER A 1051 -30.28 18.63 18.30
CA SER A 1051 -30.59 19.97 18.76
C SER A 1051 -32.09 20.07 19.00
N ARG A 1052 -32.48 20.38 20.24
CA ARG A 1052 -33.88 20.67 20.56
C ARG A 1052 -34.25 22.03 20.01
N MET A 1053 -35.19 22.08 19.07
CA MET A 1053 -36.03 23.28 18.92
C MET A 1053 -36.99 23.39 20.14
N PRO A 1054 -37.41 24.61 20.51
CA PRO A 1054 -38.23 24.83 21.70
C PRO A 1054 -39.67 24.36 21.50
N ALA A 1055 -40.25 23.74 22.53
CA ALA A 1055 -41.65 23.34 22.54
C ALA A 1055 -42.55 24.48 23.04
N ALA A 1056 -43.73 24.62 22.45
CA ALA A 1056 -44.82 25.42 23.00
C ALA A 1056 -45.92 24.48 23.53
N LEU A 1057 -46.30 24.72 24.79
CA LEU A 1057 -47.57 24.40 25.46
C LEU A 1057 -48.53 23.40 24.77
N GLN A 1058 -48.80 22.26 25.41
CA GLN A 1058 -49.89 22.21 26.40
C GLN A 1058 -49.77 20.98 27.34
N GLU A 1059 -50.70 20.88 28.30
CA GLU A 1059 -50.63 19.98 29.46
C GLU A 1059 -51.27 18.61 29.21
N VAL A 1060 -50.86 17.59 29.99
CA VAL A 1060 -51.73 16.72 30.83
C VAL A 1060 -50.88 15.60 31.46
N ALA A 1061 -51.23 15.22 32.69
CA ALA A 1061 -50.68 14.12 33.49
C ALA A 1061 -51.84 13.16 33.88
N PRO A 1062 -51.67 11.95 34.50
CA PRO A 1062 -50.53 11.57 35.35
C PRO A 1062 -50.13 10.05 35.39
N GLN A 1063 -49.28 9.74 36.38
CA GLN A 1063 -49.01 8.44 37.03
C GLN A 1063 -47.89 7.51 36.50
N ARG A 1064 -47.32 6.77 37.48
CA ARG A 1064 -46.29 5.73 37.44
C ARG A 1064 -46.68 4.64 38.44
N PRO A 1065 -46.08 3.44 38.36
CA PRO A 1065 -45.34 2.94 39.52
C PRO A 1065 -43.84 2.72 39.25
N ALA A 1066 -43.09 2.33 40.28
CA ALA A 1066 -41.68 1.94 40.22
C ALA A 1066 -41.48 0.54 40.86
N PRO A 1067 -40.28 -0.05 40.76
CA PRO A 1067 -39.55 -0.34 42.01
C PRO A 1067 -38.04 -0.02 41.96
N GLN A 1068 -37.31 -0.38 43.03
CA GLN A 1068 -35.95 0.10 43.36
C GLN A 1068 -34.93 -1.04 43.60
N ARG A 1069 -33.62 -0.74 43.44
CA ARG A 1069 -32.45 -1.06 44.34
C ARG A 1069 -31.15 -0.72 43.57
N ARG A 1070 -30.29 0.22 43.98
CA ARG A 1070 -29.35 0.33 45.13
C ARG A 1070 -28.12 -0.61 45.07
N TYR A 1071 -26.93 0.02 44.96
CA TYR A 1071 -25.57 -0.58 45.04
C TYR A 1071 -24.87 -0.22 46.38
N PRO A 1072 -23.89 -1.04 46.82
CA PRO A 1072 -22.77 -0.62 47.68
C PRO A 1072 -21.37 -0.85 47.03
N PRO A 1073 -20.27 -0.24 47.53
CA PRO A 1073 -18.95 -0.24 46.88
C PRO A 1073 -17.86 -1.14 47.52
N CYS A 1074 -16.76 -1.38 46.80
CA CYS A 1074 -15.57 -2.12 47.28
C CYS A 1074 -14.29 -1.25 47.41
N ARG A 1075 -13.28 -1.76 48.13
CA ARG A 1075 -12.08 -1.03 48.61
C ARG A 1075 -10.83 -1.27 47.75
N ARG A 1076 -9.81 -0.41 47.93
CA ARG A 1076 -8.42 -0.66 47.51
C ARG A 1076 -7.67 -1.60 48.48
N PRO A 1077 -6.69 -2.39 48.01
CA PRO A 1077 -5.63 -2.99 48.81
C PRO A 1077 -4.30 -2.18 48.74
N THR A 1078 -3.32 -2.56 49.56
CA THR A 1078 -1.96 -1.98 49.67
C THR A 1078 -0.87 -2.97 49.26
N SER A 1079 0.36 -2.50 49.08
CA SER A 1079 1.56 -3.31 48.76
C SER A 1079 2.23 -3.93 50.00
N PRO A 1080 3.09 -4.95 49.79
CA PRO A 1080 4.25 -5.23 50.64
C PRO A 1080 5.57 -5.23 49.82
N SER A 1081 6.72 -5.50 50.46
CA SER A 1081 8.05 -5.40 49.81
C SER A 1081 9.07 -6.46 50.26
N ARG A 1082 10.03 -6.75 49.35
CA ARG A 1082 11.38 -7.32 49.50
C ARG A 1082 11.63 -8.65 50.25
N ARG A 1083 12.37 -9.53 49.53
CA ARG A 1083 13.43 -10.46 49.98
C ARG A 1083 13.13 -11.45 51.11
N ALA A 1084 13.11 -12.74 50.75
CA ALA A 1084 14.26 -13.60 51.02
C ALA A 1084 14.94 -13.92 49.68
#